data_AF-A0A8B8QLV6-F1
#
_entry.id   AF-A0A8B8QLV6-F1
#
_cell.length_a   1.000
_cell.length_b   1.000
_cell.length_c   1.000
_cell.angle_alpha   90.00
_cell.angle_beta   90.00
_cell.angle_gamma   90.00
#
_symmetry.space_group_name_H-M   'P 1'
#
loop_
_entity.id
_entity.type
_entity.pdbx_description
1 polymer ?
#
loop_
_entity_poly.entity_id
_entity_poly.type
_entity_poly.pdbx_seq_one_letter_code
_entity_poly.pdbx_strand_id
1 'polypeptide(L)'
;MDDEKVYICRKLPLRANLNYLRCNKLLFDFEIHIDNTIIPAHKVVLAASSDYFKAMLSHDTIEQENSKVILEDITVDAMNTVLDFIYTSKLKITVDNVQDVLLATSIFHMKEIRQLCVKFIDERISISNCIGVATLADRCSIDYLYDRCMDMCLDNFEKLVEEIEFTQIEEEWLIKLISHDQLNVCDEEKVIHAIEKWISADPIARGDRFDHLIRYVRFCDWKVSKLLELEQSELFKNSDSFQRLINEAKNQLLLMAYPDEERAEPNTSENNISIDLQIKLNFNTRLPAHKKQRIYAVGGWTTDSRPTATVERYNPFNNRWELIKSMSNRRCGAGAIVVNNSLYVIGGHDGQIYLRSVERYDIEKDCWFENVASMNCNRTSVGVVELDGHIYACGGQVGSQASNAFERFNIKKNTWKELCVLREQRLGPGVVVLDGIIYAIGGSVGSRSNSRVLSSVEFYDPKRGVWIETVPMNVARKHCGCTVFDGKIYAIGGRGNYDPSTGTDEAFDSAECFDPITRKWSIISPMKEKRGGVGVVQLNGLIYAAGGTKSGRKTPTNMVEAYDPKTETWARKADMIKARLGFGLAAHYKPVLELKSNLSKDQKDKGEKLLNDAYEHIKKSLELDDKNGLAHKWAAILLDAVSSLKGTKERVLQVLNVRNHMEAAIKYAPTDATSYYLLGEWHYSCYQVSWWERKLASIAFGKLPDADMEVALQMFEKAEQVEKDFYSKNKLMLAKTLFELKREKERAIALLEEVVSKYSNSEKWDDKEVSNFD
;
A
#
# COMPACT_ATOMS: atom_id res chain seq x y z
N MET A 1 5.30 10.32 29.95
CA MET A 1 4.36 10.84 28.94
C MET A 1 3.50 11.85 29.66
N ASP A 2 3.32 13.05 29.12
CA ASP A 2 2.53 14.07 29.81
C ASP A 2 1.04 13.68 29.77
N ASP A 3 0.47 13.42 30.95
CA ASP A 3 -0.94 13.03 31.16
C ASP A 3 -1.93 14.19 30.96
N GLU A 4 -1.41 15.37 30.61
CA GLU A 4 -2.16 16.62 30.50
C GLU A 4 -1.76 17.41 29.24
N LYS A 5 -2.74 17.85 28.44
CA LYS A 5 -2.55 18.83 27.36
C LYS A 5 -3.42 20.06 27.57
N VAL A 6 -2.80 21.25 27.50
CA VAL A 6 -3.49 22.54 27.56
C VAL A 6 -3.47 23.20 26.18
N TYR A 7 -4.63 23.40 25.60
CA TYR A 7 -4.82 24.12 24.33
C TYR A 7 -5.19 25.58 24.61
N ILE A 8 -4.60 26.52 23.87
CA ILE A 8 -4.88 27.96 24.00
C ILE A 8 -5.27 28.51 22.63
N CYS A 9 -6.54 28.85 22.45
CA CYS A 9 -7.03 29.64 21.33
C CYS A 9 -6.98 31.13 21.72
N ARG A 10 -6.54 32.01 20.80
CA ARG A 10 -6.22 33.45 20.97
C ARG A 10 -6.85 34.19 22.19
N LYS A 11 -6.01 34.97 22.90
CA LYS A 11 -6.43 35.85 24.00
C LYS A 11 -7.22 37.07 23.49
N LEU A 12 -8.46 37.24 23.96
CA LEU A 12 -9.24 38.48 23.86
C LEU A 12 -9.54 39.01 25.28
N PRO A 13 -9.20 40.28 25.62
CA PRO A 13 -9.37 40.84 26.97
C PRO A 13 -10.82 40.83 27.49
N LEU A 14 -11.80 40.97 26.59
CA LEU A 14 -13.23 41.02 26.94
C LEU A 14 -13.71 39.74 27.64
N ARG A 15 -13.23 38.56 27.20
CA ARG A 15 -13.63 37.26 27.74
C ARG A 15 -13.09 37.02 29.16
N ALA A 16 -11.90 37.52 29.47
CA ALA A 16 -11.31 37.42 30.82
C ALA A 16 -12.11 38.19 31.88
N ASN A 17 -12.60 39.38 31.54
CA ASN A 17 -13.45 40.18 32.45
C ASN A 17 -14.82 39.52 32.65
N LEU A 18 -15.41 38.94 31.59
CA LEU A 18 -16.66 38.18 31.70
C LEU A 18 -16.50 36.92 32.57
N ASN A 19 -15.35 36.24 32.50
CA ASN A 19 -15.07 35.12 33.39
C ASN A 19 -14.96 35.57 34.85
N TYR A 20 -14.31 36.72 35.12
CA TYR A 20 -14.23 37.29 36.46
C TYR A 20 -15.62 37.57 37.04
N LEU A 21 -16.53 38.14 36.25
CA LEU A 21 -17.92 38.38 36.67
C LEU A 21 -18.64 37.07 37.01
N ARG A 22 -18.50 36.04 36.17
CA ARG A 22 -19.05 34.69 36.40
C ARG A 22 -18.55 34.09 37.71
N CYS A 23 -17.24 34.04 37.91
CA CYS A 23 -16.64 33.41 39.10
C CYS A 23 -17.00 34.13 40.40
N ASN A 24 -17.24 35.45 40.36
CA ASN A 24 -17.71 36.23 41.52
C ASN A 24 -19.23 36.28 41.65
N LYS A 25 -19.98 35.56 40.79
CA LYS A 25 -21.47 35.55 40.76
C LYS A 25 -22.07 36.95 40.58
N LEU A 26 -21.44 37.78 39.74
CA LEU A 26 -21.88 39.14 39.43
C LEU A 26 -22.46 39.19 38.00
N LEU A 27 -23.60 39.86 37.81
CA LEU A 27 -24.21 40.17 36.50
C LEU A 27 -24.51 38.95 35.59
N PHE A 28 -24.69 37.75 36.15
CA PHE A 28 -25.12 36.58 35.39
C PHE A 28 -26.65 36.60 35.15
N ASP A 29 -27.09 36.07 34.01
CA ASP A 29 -28.49 36.06 33.58
C ASP A 29 -29.00 34.64 33.24
N PHE A 30 -28.20 33.60 33.55
CA PHE A 30 -28.52 32.20 33.31
C PHE A 30 -27.92 31.26 34.35
N GLU A 31 -28.65 30.21 34.72
CA GLU A 31 -28.19 29.15 35.61
C GLU A 31 -28.26 27.77 34.94
N ILE A 32 -27.15 27.03 34.99
CA ILE A 32 -27.07 25.64 34.53
C ILE A 32 -27.10 24.74 35.75
N HIS A 33 -28.09 23.86 35.82
CA HIS A 33 -28.29 22.91 36.91
C HIS A 33 -27.86 21.53 36.41
N ILE A 34 -26.82 20.97 37.05
CA ILE A 34 -26.29 19.62 36.78
C ILE A 34 -26.25 18.90 38.13
N ASP A 35 -27.00 17.81 38.25
CA ASP A 35 -27.24 17.11 39.52
C ASP A 35 -27.67 18.10 40.62
N ASN A 36 -26.87 18.21 41.69
CA ASN A 36 -27.08 19.15 42.81
C ASN A 36 -26.23 20.43 42.72
N THR A 37 -25.57 20.68 41.59
CA THR A 37 -24.66 21.82 41.41
C THR A 37 -25.27 22.87 40.50
N ILE A 38 -25.26 24.13 40.96
CA ILE A 38 -25.74 25.29 40.19
C ILE A 38 -24.54 26.08 39.68
N ILE A 39 -24.43 26.22 38.35
CA ILE A 39 -23.34 26.91 37.68
C ILE A 39 -23.88 28.19 37.00
N PRO A 40 -23.44 29.40 37.42
CA PRO A 40 -23.86 30.65 36.81
C PRO A 40 -23.19 30.87 35.44
N ALA A 41 -23.93 31.43 34.49
CA ALA A 41 -23.47 31.74 33.13
C ALA A 41 -24.19 32.96 32.53
N HIS A 42 -23.71 33.39 31.35
CA HIS A 42 -24.31 34.50 30.60
C HIS A 42 -24.94 33.96 29.30
N LYS A 43 -26.24 34.21 29.06
CA LYS A 43 -27.01 33.73 27.90
C LYS A 43 -26.31 34.08 26.59
N VAL A 44 -25.90 35.34 26.43
CA VAL A 44 -25.26 35.83 25.21
C VAL A 44 -23.91 35.16 24.93
N VAL A 45 -23.15 34.82 25.98
CA VAL A 45 -21.83 34.19 25.83
C VAL A 45 -21.98 32.73 25.39
N LEU A 46 -22.95 32.02 25.97
CA LEU A 46 -23.29 30.64 25.59
C LEU A 46 -23.84 30.57 24.16
N ALA A 47 -24.83 31.40 23.83
CA ALA A 47 -25.44 31.47 22.51
C ALA A 47 -24.46 31.90 21.40
N ALA A 48 -23.48 32.74 21.73
CA ALA A 48 -22.43 33.11 20.77
C ALA A 48 -21.41 32.00 20.53
N SER A 49 -21.28 31.04 21.45
CA SER A 49 -20.21 30.03 21.43
C SER A 49 -20.70 28.62 21.03
N SER A 50 -22.00 28.37 21.02
CA SER A 50 -22.59 27.07 20.71
C SER A 50 -23.95 27.24 20.01
N ASP A 51 -24.11 26.53 18.89
CA ASP A 51 -25.38 26.50 18.14
C ASP A 51 -26.51 25.84 18.94
N TYR A 52 -26.19 24.89 19.83
CA TYR A 52 -27.15 24.27 20.75
C TYR A 52 -27.74 25.32 21.70
N PHE A 53 -26.89 26.05 22.43
CA PHE A 53 -27.35 27.10 23.34
C PHE A 53 -28.01 28.26 22.59
N LYS A 54 -27.54 28.57 21.37
CA LYS A 54 -28.19 29.56 20.51
C LYS A 54 -29.62 29.16 20.17
N ALA A 55 -29.84 27.94 19.68
CA ALA A 55 -31.17 27.43 19.36
C ALA A 55 -32.06 27.40 20.60
N MET A 56 -31.54 26.88 21.71
CA MET A 56 -32.25 26.80 22.99
C MET A 56 -32.68 28.18 23.52
N LEU A 57 -31.86 29.22 23.37
CA LEU A 57 -32.09 30.54 23.96
C LEU A 57 -32.73 31.56 23.00
N SER A 58 -32.91 31.24 21.71
CA SER A 58 -33.44 32.16 20.69
C SER A 58 -34.82 31.79 20.15
N HIS A 59 -35.25 30.55 20.33
CA HIS A 59 -36.64 30.14 20.08
C HIS A 59 -37.48 30.34 21.34
N ASP A 60 -38.80 30.57 21.19
CA ASP A 60 -39.78 30.72 22.30
C ASP A 60 -39.88 29.41 23.11
N THR A 61 -38.84 29.12 23.89
CA THR A 61 -38.68 27.93 24.73
C THR A 61 -38.89 28.30 26.19
N ILE A 62 -39.29 27.32 27.00
CA ILE A 62 -39.57 27.51 28.44
C ILE A 62 -38.30 27.94 29.19
N GLU A 63 -37.14 27.57 28.67
CA GLU A 63 -35.80 27.90 29.17
C GLU A 63 -35.43 29.38 28.95
N GLN A 64 -35.99 30.03 27.93
CA GLN A 64 -35.81 31.46 27.70
C GLN A 64 -36.46 32.29 28.81
N GLU A 65 -37.70 31.92 29.21
CA GLU A 65 -38.49 32.61 30.23
C GLU A 65 -37.98 32.35 31.66
N ASN A 66 -37.52 31.13 31.95
CA ASN A 66 -37.15 30.74 33.32
C ASN A 66 -35.69 31.00 33.69
N SER A 67 -34.83 31.41 32.74
CA SER A 67 -33.40 31.68 32.95
C SER A 67 -32.61 30.54 33.61
N LYS A 68 -33.10 29.29 33.48
CA LYS A 68 -32.52 28.07 34.03
C LYS A 68 -32.62 26.93 33.04
N VAL A 69 -31.60 26.07 33.00
CA VAL A 69 -31.61 24.80 32.25
C VAL A 69 -31.12 23.67 33.14
N ILE A 70 -31.77 22.51 33.04
CA ILE A 70 -31.34 21.27 33.67
C ILE A 70 -30.71 20.42 32.58
N LEU A 71 -29.43 20.07 32.74
CA LEU A 71 -28.73 19.18 31.81
C LEU A 71 -28.55 17.82 32.48
N GLU A 72 -29.23 16.84 31.91
CA GLU A 72 -29.09 15.43 32.28
C GLU A 72 -27.95 14.82 31.42
N ASP A 73 -27.23 13.83 31.95
CA ASP A 73 -26.14 13.10 31.27
C ASP A 73 -24.81 13.85 31.01
N ILE A 74 -24.51 14.91 31.76
CA ILE A 74 -23.21 15.62 31.67
C ILE A 74 -22.58 15.76 33.05
N THR A 75 -21.30 15.44 33.17
CA THR A 75 -20.57 15.62 34.44
C THR A 75 -20.25 17.09 34.70
N VAL A 76 -20.27 17.48 35.98
CA VAL A 76 -19.96 18.85 36.42
C VAL A 76 -18.55 19.28 35.94
N ASP A 77 -17.59 18.37 35.95
CA ASP A 77 -16.20 18.63 35.53
C ASP A 77 -16.09 18.87 34.02
N ALA A 78 -16.81 18.09 33.19
CA ALA A 78 -16.86 18.32 31.76
C ALA A 78 -17.50 19.66 31.42
N MET A 79 -18.61 20.01 32.09
CA MET A 79 -19.27 21.31 31.89
C MET A 79 -18.36 22.47 32.29
N ASN A 80 -17.66 22.37 33.43
CA ASN A 80 -16.70 23.39 33.84
C ASN A 80 -15.55 23.54 32.83
N THR A 81 -15.06 22.44 32.29
CA THR A 81 -14.01 22.44 31.25
C THR A 81 -14.49 23.13 29.96
N VAL A 82 -15.73 22.87 29.54
CA VAL A 82 -16.36 23.54 28.39
C VAL A 82 -16.55 25.04 28.65
N LEU A 83 -17.04 25.41 29.84
CA LEU A 83 -17.22 26.82 30.23
C LEU A 83 -15.87 27.54 30.30
N ASP A 84 -14.85 26.93 30.88
CA ASP A 84 -13.51 27.51 30.93
C ASP A 84 -12.97 27.77 29.53
N PHE A 85 -13.25 26.90 28.55
CA PHE A 85 -12.93 27.19 27.15
C PHE A 85 -13.75 28.36 26.59
N ILE A 86 -15.07 28.40 26.82
CA ILE A 86 -15.95 29.49 26.36
C ILE A 86 -15.46 30.85 26.88
N TYR A 87 -15.07 30.93 28.15
CA TYR A 87 -14.70 32.17 28.83
C TYR A 87 -13.22 32.52 28.79
N THR A 88 -12.31 31.55 28.62
CA THR A 88 -10.86 31.81 28.65
C THR A 88 -10.15 31.42 27.37
N SER A 89 -10.83 30.67 26.49
CA SER A 89 -10.25 30.04 25.29
C SER A 89 -9.07 29.12 25.61
N LYS A 90 -9.02 28.61 26.85
CA LYS A 90 -8.12 27.55 27.29
C LYS A 90 -8.91 26.27 27.52
N LEU A 91 -8.41 25.17 27.00
CA LEU A 91 -8.99 23.84 27.19
C LEU A 91 -7.94 22.92 27.77
N LYS A 92 -8.25 22.28 28.90
CA LYS A 92 -7.39 21.28 29.53
C LYS A 92 -8.01 19.90 29.30
N ILE A 93 -7.32 19.07 28.52
CA ILE A 93 -7.71 17.67 28.26
C ILE A 93 -6.72 16.75 28.95
N THR A 94 -7.24 15.81 29.73
CA THR A 94 -6.52 14.74 30.44
C THR A 94 -7.11 13.39 30.04
N VAL A 95 -6.44 12.30 30.41
CA VAL A 95 -6.94 10.93 30.18
C VAL A 95 -8.27 10.69 30.90
N ASP A 96 -8.45 11.29 32.08
CA ASP A 96 -9.65 11.10 32.90
C ASP A 96 -10.86 11.90 32.41
N ASN A 97 -10.66 13.08 31.81
CA ASN A 97 -11.77 13.97 31.44
C ASN A 97 -12.16 13.91 29.95
N VAL A 98 -11.33 13.35 29.08
CA VAL A 98 -11.52 13.45 27.62
C VAL A 98 -12.82 12.82 27.14
N GLN A 99 -13.24 11.71 27.74
CA GLN A 99 -14.47 11.01 27.39
C GLN A 99 -15.70 11.88 27.68
N ASP A 100 -15.81 12.39 28.90
CA ASP A 100 -16.94 13.23 29.32
C ASP A 100 -17.00 14.55 28.55
N VAL A 101 -15.84 15.16 28.29
CA VAL A 101 -15.75 16.39 27.48
C VAL A 101 -16.15 16.12 26.03
N LEU A 102 -15.77 14.98 25.45
CA LEU A 102 -16.16 14.61 24.09
C LEU A 102 -17.68 14.39 23.98
N LEU A 103 -18.30 13.74 24.97
CA LEU A 103 -19.75 13.54 25.02
C LEU A 103 -20.48 14.89 25.14
N ALA A 104 -20.07 15.74 26.09
CA ALA A 104 -20.67 17.06 26.28
C ALA A 104 -20.56 17.94 25.02
N THR A 105 -19.39 17.96 24.37
CA THR A 105 -19.16 18.75 23.14
C THR A 105 -19.86 18.18 21.90
N SER A 106 -20.19 16.89 21.94
CA SER A 106 -21.05 16.24 20.96
C SER A 106 -22.47 16.77 21.06
N ILE A 107 -23.03 16.86 22.27
CA ILE A 107 -24.35 17.44 22.58
C ILE A 107 -24.40 18.94 22.28
N PHE A 108 -23.41 19.71 22.72
CA PHE A 108 -23.39 21.17 22.55
C PHE A 108 -22.99 21.64 21.14
N HIS A 109 -22.76 20.72 20.21
CA HIS A 109 -22.38 21.01 18.82
C HIS A 109 -21.09 21.86 18.68
N MET A 110 -20.14 21.71 19.61
CA MET A 110 -18.89 22.48 19.62
C MET A 110 -17.78 21.78 18.83
N LYS A 111 -17.73 22.03 17.52
CA LYS A 111 -16.82 21.35 16.57
C LYS A 111 -15.34 21.46 16.92
N GLU A 112 -14.90 22.63 17.39
CA GLU A 112 -13.49 22.91 17.70
C GLU A 112 -12.98 22.06 18.86
N ILE A 113 -13.72 22.04 19.98
CA ILE A 113 -13.38 21.22 21.15
C ILE A 113 -13.43 19.74 20.78
N ARG A 114 -14.46 19.33 20.03
CA ARG A 114 -14.64 17.95 19.56
C ARG A 114 -13.42 17.46 18.76
N GLN A 115 -12.91 18.28 17.84
CA GLN A 115 -11.71 17.95 17.05
C GLN A 115 -10.46 17.79 17.93
N LEU A 116 -10.29 18.63 18.94
CA LEU A 116 -9.16 18.52 19.88
C LEU A 116 -9.25 17.26 20.74
N CYS A 117 -10.45 16.91 21.22
CA CYS A 117 -10.69 15.65 21.93
C CYS A 117 -10.40 14.43 21.03
N VAL A 118 -10.89 14.44 19.79
CA VAL A 118 -10.64 13.36 18.81
C VAL A 118 -9.14 13.22 18.55
N LYS A 119 -8.42 14.32 18.32
CA LYS A 119 -6.96 14.29 18.12
C LYS A 119 -6.23 13.74 19.34
N PHE A 120 -6.63 14.13 20.54
CA PHE A 120 -6.02 13.64 21.78
C PHE A 120 -6.19 12.12 21.96
N ILE A 121 -7.36 11.58 21.54
CA ILE A 121 -7.64 10.15 21.54
C ILE A 121 -6.87 9.44 20.43
N ASP A 122 -6.88 9.98 19.20
CA ASP A 122 -6.27 9.38 18.00
C ASP A 122 -4.76 9.14 18.14
N GLU A 123 -4.07 10.03 18.85
CA GLU A 123 -2.63 9.90 19.17
C GLU A 123 -2.33 8.77 20.19
N ARG A 124 -3.34 8.25 20.89
CA ARG A 124 -3.21 7.31 22.02
C ARG A 124 -4.02 6.01 21.85
N ILE A 125 -4.52 5.75 20.65
CA ILE A 125 -5.18 4.49 20.34
C ILE A 125 -4.17 3.35 20.44
N SER A 126 -4.51 2.32 21.21
CA SER A 126 -3.76 1.08 21.38
C SER A 126 -4.71 -0.12 21.31
N ILE A 127 -4.18 -1.32 21.14
CA ILE A 127 -4.99 -2.55 21.11
C ILE A 127 -5.81 -2.72 22.40
N SER A 128 -5.29 -2.24 23.52
CA SER A 128 -5.91 -2.37 24.85
C SER A 128 -7.05 -1.39 25.15
N ASN A 129 -7.25 -0.35 24.32
CA ASN A 129 -8.32 0.65 24.52
C ASN A 129 -9.19 0.85 23.26
N CYS A 130 -8.90 0.12 22.18
CA CYS A 130 -9.50 0.37 20.89
C CYS A 130 -11.00 0.07 20.82
N ILE A 131 -11.46 -0.88 21.64
CA ILE A 131 -12.88 -1.23 21.70
C ILE A 131 -13.65 -0.12 22.41
N GLY A 132 -13.15 0.35 23.55
CA GLY A 132 -13.72 1.48 24.28
C GLY A 132 -13.74 2.74 23.42
N VAL A 133 -12.66 3.02 22.68
CA VAL A 133 -12.64 4.16 21.76
C VAL A 133 -13.61 3.97 20.60
N ALA A 134 -13.74 2.78 20.02
CA ALA A 134 -14.70 2.50 18.94
C ALA A 134 -16.15 2.70 19.42
N THR A 135 -16.49 2.19 20.60
CA THR A 135 -17.84 2.37 21.18
C THR A 135 -18.14 3.82 21.50
N LEU A 136 -17.15 4.58 21.99
CA LEU A 136 -17.27 6.03 22.20
C LEU A 136 -17.45 6.78 20.88
N ALA A 137 -16.70 6.41 19.84
CA ALA A 137 -16.79 7.02 18.51
C ALA A 137 -18.16 6.80 17.87
N ASP A 138 -18.73 5.59 17.99
CA ASP A 138 -20.08 5.24 17.51
C ASP A 138 -21.14 6.11 18.22
N ARG A 139 -21.07 6.21 19.56
CA ARG A 139 -21.98 7.05 20.37
C ARG A 139 -21.92 8.53 20.00
N CYS A 140 -20.75 9.03 19.63
CA CYS A 140 -20.55 10.43 19.23
C CYS A 140 -20.72 10.67 17.72
N SER A 141 -21.04 9.63 16.94
CA SER A 141 -21.11 9.64 15.47
C SER A 141 -19.83 10.19 14.80
N ILE A 142 -18.67 9.61 15.18
CA ILE A 142 -17.34 9.97 14.67
C ILE A 142 -16.80 8.83 13.80
N ASP A 143 -17.26 8.77 12.55
CA ASP A 143 -17.00 7.65 11.62
C ASP A 143 -15.51 7.36 11.42
N TYR A 144 -14.68 8.40 11.22
CA TYR A 144 -13.23 8.25 11.02
C TYR A 144 -12.55 7.49 12.18
N LEU A 145 -12.91 7.83 13.42
CA LEU A 145 -12.29 7.24 14.61
C LEU A 145 -12.79 5.80 14.79
N TYR A 146 -14.08 5.58 14.52
CA TYR A 146 -14.68 4.24 14.51
C TYR A 146 -14.01 3.31 13.49
N ASP A 147 -13.91 3.74 12.24
CA ASP A 147 -13.31 2.97 11.15
C ASP A 147 -11.84 2.63 11.46
N ARG A 148 -11.08 3.61 11.96
CA ARG A 148 -9.68 3.39 12.35
C ARG A 148 -9.54 2.37 13.47
N CYS A 149 -10.37 2.45 14.51
CA CYS A 149 -10.36 1.48 15.60
C CYS A 149 -10.81 0.09 15.12
N MET A 150 -11.86 0.02 14.30
CA MET A 150 -12.37 -1.22 13.72
C MET A 150 -11.31 -1.90 12.86
N ASP A 151 -10.63 -1.18 11.97
CA ASP A 151 -9.52 -1.71 11.16
C ASP A 151 -8.41 -2.28 12.05
N MET A 152 -8.05 -1.56 13.13
CA MET A 152 -7.03 -2.04 14.06
C MET A 152 -7.46 -3.30 14.83
N CYS A 153 -8.73 -3.38 15.24
CA CYS A 153 -9.32 -4.58 15.86
C CYS A 153 -9.31 -5.76 14.88
N LEU A 154 -9.69 -5.52 13.63
CA LEU A 154 -9.74 -6.53 12.58
C LEU A 154 -8.34 -7.06 12.27
N ASP A 155 -7.32 -6.20 12.22
CA ASP A 155 -5.94 -6.56 11.90
C ASP A 155 -5.22 -7.30 13.04
N ASN A 156 -5.54 -6.98 14.29
CA ASN A 156 -4.87 -7.52 15.49
C ASN A 156 -5.77 -8.41 16.35
N PHE A 157 -6.80 -9.02 15.76
CA PHE A 157 -7.83 -9.79 16.49
C PHE A 157 -7.26 -10.79 17.50
N GLU A 158 -6.22 -11.55 17.14
CA GLU A 158 -5.64 -12.55 18.04
C GLU A 158 -5.05 -11.92 19.32
N LYS A 159 -4.44 -10.73 19.22
CA LYS A 159 -3.96 -9.99 20.40
C LYS A 159 -5.12 -9.37 21.17
N LEU A 160 -6.12 -8.88 20.46
CA LEU A 160 -7.31 -8.26 21.04
C LEU A 160 -8.06 -9.23 21.96
N VAL A 161 -8.20 -10.49 21.55
CA VAL A 161 -8.85 -11.55 22.35
C VAL A 161 -8.14 -11.76 23.69
N GLU A 162 -6.85 -11.44 23.78
CA GLU A 162 -6.09 -11.54 25.03
C GLU A 162 -6.35 -10.41 26.03
N GLU A 163 -6.85 -9.27 25.56
CA GLU A 163 -7.10 -8.10 26.40
C GLU A 163 -8.36 -8.27 27.27
N ILE A 164 -8.33 -7.66 28.46
CA ILE A 164 -9.44 -7.70 29.42
C ILE A 164 -10.69 -7.02 28.86
N GLU A 165 -10.51 -5.93 28.11
CA GLU A 165 -11.60 -5.16 27.48
C GLU A 165 -12.45 -6.03 26.55
N PHE A 166 -11.84 -7.03 25.88
CA PHE A 166 -12.56 -7.97 25.02
C PHE A 166 -13.61 -8.80 25.77
N THR A 167 -13.37 -9.15 27.04
CA THR A 167 -14.34 -9.91 27.85
C THR A 167 -15.57 -9.10 28.27
N GLN A 168 -15.48 -7.77 28.18
CA GLN A 168 -16.50 -6.82 28.64
C GLN A 168 -17.39 -6.32 27.50
N ILE A 169 -17.14 -6.72 26.26
CA ILE A 169 -17.90 -6.27 25.09
C ILE A 169 -19.33 -6.80 25.08
N GLU A 170 -20.21 -6.00 24.50
CA GLU A 170 -21.60 -6.39 24.21
C GLU A 170 -21.68 -7.42 23.08
N GLU A 171 -22.73 -8.25 23.11
CA GLU A 171 -22.94 -9.32 22.12
C GLU A 171 -22.99 -8.76 20.68
N GLU A 172 -23.68 -7.63 20.47
CA GLU A 172 -23.79 -7.01 19.15
C GLU A 172 -22.44 -6.60 18.57
N TRP A 173 -21.52 -6.13 19.41
CA TRP A 173 -20.18 -5.72 18.98
C TRP A 173 -19.33 -6.94 18.65
N LEU A 174 -19.41 -8.01 19.45
CA LEU A 174 -18.78 -9.29 19.14
C LEU A 174 -19.28 -9.82 17.79
N ILE A 175 -20.59 -9.80 17.55
CA ILE A 175 -21.19 -10.22 16.27
C ILE A 175 -20.68 -9.36 15.12
N LYS A 176 -20.62 -8.03 15.25
CA LYS A 176 -20.05 -7.14 14.22
C LYS A 176 -18.61 -7.55 13.87
N LEU A 177 -17.80 -7.88 14.87
CA LEU A 177 -16.41 -8.29 14.67
C LEU A 177 -16.26 -9.69 14.04
N ILE A 178 -16.94 -10.70 14.59
CA ILE A 178 -16.83 -12.09 14.09
C ILE A 178 -17.59 -12.32 12.79
N SER A 179 -18.59 -11.52 12.45
CA SER A 179 -19.26 -11.59 11.15
C SER A 179 -18.45 -10.90 10.04
N HIS A 180 -17.52 -10.00 10.42
CA HIS A 180 -16.80 -9.16 9.47
C HIS A 180 -15.96 -9.97 8.48
N ASP A 181 -16.15 -9.70 7.18
CA ASP A 181 -15.43 -10.37 6.10
C ASP A 181 -13.92 -10.13 6.19
N GLN A 182 -13.48 -8.97 6.67
CA GLN A 182 -12.06 -8.60 6.69
C GLN A 182 -11.31 -9.05 7.95
N LEU A 183 -11.92 -9.82 8.86
CA LEU A 183 -11.30 -10.20 10.12
C LEU A 183 -10.01 -11.02 9.93
N ASN A 184 -8.89 -10.50 10.45
CA ASN A 184 -7.57 -11.10 10.29
C ASN A 184 -7.27 -12.17 11.33
N VAL A 185 -7.62 -13.41 10.98
CA VAL A 185 -7.28 -14.59 11.78
C VAL A 185 -6.51 -15.62 10.96
N CYS A 186 -5.53 -16.30 11.57
CA CYS A 186 -4.80 -17.38 10.91
C CYS A 186 -5.69 -18.60 10.59
N ASP A 187 -6.66 -18.88 11.46
CA ASP A 187 -7.70 -19.90 11.32
C ASP A 187 -8.99 -19.48 12.06
N GLU A 188 -10.09 -20.19 11.82
CA GLU A 188 -11.37 -19.95 12.50
C GLU A 188 -11.41 -20.56 13.91
N GLU A 189 -10.39 -21.34 14.28
CA GLU A 189 -10.25 -21.87 15.64
C GLU A 189 -9.97 -20.72 16.61
N LYS A 190 -9.22 -19.70 16.19
CA LYS A 190 -9.08 -18.45 16.95
C LYS A 190 -10.41 -17.72 17.17
N VAL A 191 -11.33 -17.78 16.21
CA VAL A 191 -12.66 -17.17 16.35
C VAL A 191 -13.51 -17.96 17.35
N ILE A 192 -13.45 -19.29 17.30
CA ILE A 192 -14.07 -20.17 18.30
C ILE A 192 -13.51 -19.88 19.70
N HIS A 193 -12.19 -19.84 19.83
CA HIS A 193 -11.53 -19.53 21.10
C HIS A 193 -11.95 -18.16 21.66
N ALA A 194 -12.13 -17.17 20.79
CA ALA A 194 -12.64 -15.86 21.17
C ALA A 194 -14.08 -15.94 21.74
N ILE A 195 -14.95 -16.72 21.08
CA ILE A 195 -16.33 -16.97 21.55
C ILE A 195 -16.31 -17.70 22.90
N GLU A 196 -15.50 -18.74 23.05
CA GLU A 196 -15.34 -19.50 24.29
C GLU A 196 -14.89 -18.60 25.44
N LYS A 197 -13.87 -17.76 25.20
CA LYS A 197 -13.34 -16.82 26.20
C LYS A 197 -14.38 -15.78 26.61
N TRP A 198 -15.16 -15.28 25.66
CA TRP A 198 -16.24 -14.32 25.94
C TRP A 198 -17.38 -14.96 26.76
N ILE A 199 -17.74 -16.22 26.48
CA ILE A 199 -18.75 -16.96 27.26
C ILE A 199 -18.22 -17.32 28.64
N SER A 200 -16.96 -17.75 28.74
CA SER A 200 -16.35 -18.14 30.02
C SER A 200 -16.25 -17.00 31.02
N ALA A 201 -16.29 -15.75 30.55
CA ALA A 201 -16.30 -14.56 31.40
C ALA A 201 -17.63 -14.38 32.17
N ASP A 202 -18.76 -14.85 31.63
CA ASP A 202 -20.05 -14.89 32.33
C ASP A 202 -20.89 -16.09 31.85
N PRO A 203 -20.61 -17.30 32.37
CA PRO A 203 -21.27 -18.53 31.92
C PRO A 203 -22.78 -18.54 32.17
N ILE A 204 -23.26 -17.82 33.20
CA ILE A 204 -24.65 -17.83 33.62
C ILE A 204 -25.50 -16.99 32.66
N ALA A 205 -25.04 -15.79 32.27
CA ALA A 205 -25.79 -14.93 31.36
C ALA A 205 -25.54 -15.25 29.87
N ARG A 206 -24.37 -15.81 29.53
CA ARG A 206 -23.90 -15.97 28.14
C ARG A 206 -23.92 -17.42 27.62
N GLY A 207 -24.12 -18.42 28.49
CA GLY A 207 -24.07 -19.84 28.11
C GLY A 207 -25.00 -20.21 26.95
N ASP A 208 -26.23 -19.71 26.95
CA ASP A 208 -27.23 -19.99 25.91
C ASP A 208 -26.97 -19.25 24.57
N ARG A 209 -26.01 -18.31 24.55
CA ARG A 209 -25.70 -17.49 23.36
C ARG A 209 -24.77 -18.18 22.37
N PHE A 210 -24.14 -19.28 22.78
CA PHE A 210 -23.21 -20.02 21.94
C PHE A 210 -23.83 -20.43 20.59
N ASP A 211 -25.08 -20.91 20.61
CA ASP A 211 -25.79 -21.35 19.38
C ASP A 211 -26.04 -20.20 18.40
N HIS A 212 -26.18 -18.98 18.90
CA HIS A 212 -26.33 -17.79 18.08
C HIS A 212 -24.99 -17.35 17.47
N LEU A 213 -23.92 -17.33 18.27
CA LEU A 213 -22.58 -16.87 17.87
C LEU A 213 -21.89 -17.81 16.88
N ILE A 214 -22.08 -19.14 17.03
CA ILE A 214 -21.41 -20.13 16.19
C ILE A 214 -21.83 -20.02 14.71
N ARG A 215 -22.98 -19.42 14.42
CA ARG A 215 -23.49 -19.20 13.04
C ARG A 215 -22.63 -18.24 12.24
N TYR A 216 -21.82 -17.42 12.90
CA TYR A 216 -20.90 -16.47 12.25
C TYR A 216 -19.49 -17.05 12.04
N VAL A 217 -19.22 -18.26 12.55
CA VAL A 217 -17.95 -18.99 12.31
C VAL A 217 -18.00 -19.69 10.96
N ARG A 218 -16.94 -19.55 10.16
CA ARG A 218 -16.90 -20.04 8.77
C ARG A 218 -16.13 -21.36 8.68
N PHE A 219 -16.81 -22.49 8.55
CA PHE A 219 -16.18 -23.83 8.57
C PHE A 219 -15.57 -24.29 7.22
N CYS A 220 -15.43 -23.41 6.23
CA CYS A 220 -15.27 -23.76 4.80
C CYS A 220 -13.98 -24.48 4.37
N ASP A 221 -13.06 -24.77 5.28
CA ASP A 221 -11.81 -25.49 4.99
C ASP A 221 -11.45 -26.52 6.08
N TRP A 222 -12.37 -26.85 6.98
CA TRP A 222 -12.10 -27.75 8.10
C TRP A 222 -12.13 -29.22 7.67
N LYS A 223 -11.17 -29.99 8.19
CA LYS A 223 -11.20 -31.46 8.07
C LYS A 223 -12.30 -32.04 8.93
N VAL A 224 -12.96 -33.06 8.42
CA VAL A 224 -14.05 -33.76 9.11
C VAL A 224 -13.59 -34.36 10.45
N SER A 225 -12.36 -34.89 10.51
CA SER A 225 -11.78 -35.39 11.76
C SER A 225 -11.77 -34.34 12.87
N LYS A 226 -11.50 -33.08 12.51
CA LYS A 226 -11.43 -31.96 13.46
C LYS A 226 -12.83 -31.46 13.87
N LEU A 227 -13.81 -31.55 12.97
CA LEU A 227 -15.22 -31.28 13.32
C LEU A 227 -15.75 -32.33 14.30
N LEU A 228 -15.36 -33.60 14.14
CA LEU A 228 -15.71 -34.69 15.07
C LEU A 228 -15.00 -34.56 16.44
N GLU A 229 -13.79 -34.02 16.48
CA GLU A 229 -13.12 -33.67 17.75
C GLU A 229 -13.90 -32.56 18.50
N LEU A 230 -14.34 -31.51 17.80
CA LEU A 230 -15.14 -30.44 18.39
C LEU A 230 -16.50 -30.94 18.92
N GLU A 231 -17.13 -31.92 18.27
CA GLU A 231 -18.37 -32.56 18.74
C GLU A 231 -18.26 -33.17 20.15
N GLN A 232 -17.04 -33.55 20.57
CA GLN A 232 -16.82 -34.14 21.90
C GLN A 232 -16.84 -33.11 23.03
N SER A 233 -16.72 -31.82 22.73
CA SER A 233 -16.75 -30.75 23.73
C SER A 233 -18.17 -30.43 24.20
N GLU A 234 -18.34 -30.12 25.49
CA GLU A 234 -19.67 -29.92 26.09
C GLU A 234 -20.44 -28.74 25.50
N LEU A 235 -19.76 -27.66 25.11
CA LEU A 235 -20.37 -26.47 24.49
C LEU A 235 -20.98 -26.78 23.11
N PHE A 236 -20.28 -27.57 22.30
CA PHE A 236 -20.68 -27.90 20.94
C PHE A 236 -21.70 -29.06 20.88
N LYS A 237 -21.68 -29.96 21.87
CA LYS A 237 -22.67 -31.02 22.02
C LYS A 237 -24.08 -30.49 22.24
N ASN A 238 -24.20 -29.35 22.91
CA ASN A 238 -25.49 -28.73 23.25
C ASN A 238 -25.99 -27.72 22.18
N SER A 239 -25.24 -27.47 21.10
CA SER A 239 -25.63 -26.51 20.05
C SER A 239 -26.36 -27.17 18.89
N ASP A 240 -27.66 -26.90 18.76
CA ASP A 240 -28.48 -27.37 17.64
C ASP A 240 -27.95 -26.89 16.27
N SER A 241 -27.46 -25.65 16.19
CA SER A 241 -26.91 -25.06 14.97
C SER A 241 -25.65 -25.80 14.52
N PHE A 242 -24.75 -26.13 15.45
CA PHE A 242 -23.54 -26.90 15.15
C PHE A 242 -23.86 -28.37 14.82
N GLN A 243 -24.81 -28.99 15.53
CA GLN A 243 -25.25 -30.36 15.25
C GLN A 243 -25.87 -30.47 13.85
N ARG A 244 -26.61 -29.47 13.37
CA ARG A 244 -27.10 -29.42 11.98
C ARG A 244 -25.95 -29.35 10.97
N LEU A 245 -24.96 -28.48 11.21
CA LEU A 245 -23.76 -28.35 10.38
C LEU A 245 -22.98 -29.67 10.31
N ILE A 246 -22.77 -30.33 11.44
CA ILE A 246 -22.11 -31.64 11.51
C ILE A 246 -22.94 -32.73 10.81
N ASN A 247 -24.27 -32.73 10.96
CA ASN A 247 -25.10 -33.72 10.29
C ASN A 247 -25.11 -33.51 8.77
N GLU A 248 -25.11 -32.27 8.29
CA GLU A 248 -24.97 -31.96 6.86
C GLU A 248 -23.60 -32.38 6.31
N ALA A 249 -22.53 -32.11 7.07
CA ALA A 249 -21.18 -32.59 6.82
C ALA A 249 -21.11 -34.14 6.73
N LYS A 250 -21.70 -34.84 7.70
CA LYS A 250 -21.80 -36.32 7.75
C LYS A 250 -22.63 -36.86 6.58
N ASN A 251 -23.75 -36.24 6.24
CA ASN A 251 -24.63 -36.63 5.14
C ASN A 251 -23.95 -36.47 3.77
N GLN A 252 -23.21 -35.39 3.54
CA GLN A 252 -22.43 -35.24 2.31
C GLN A 252 -21.34 -36.31 2.17
N LEU A 253 -20.67 -36.68 3.28
CA LEU A 253 -19.73 -37.80 3.29
C LEU A 253 -20.39 -39.15 2.99
N LEU A 254 -21.61 -39.37 3.51
CA LEU A 254 -22.40 -40.57 3.26
C LEU A 254 -22.82 -40.69 1.79
N LEU A 255 -23.27 -39.58 1.19
CA LEU A 255 -23.60 -39.48 -0.24
C LEU A 255 -22.39 -39.71 -1.16
N MET A 256 -21.18 -39.33 -0.71
CA MET A 256 -19.94 -39.57 -1.46
C MET A 256 -19.41 -41.00 -1.29
N ALA A 257 -19.75 -41.68 -0.19
CA ALA A 257 -19.34 -43.06 0.08
C ALA A 257 -20.20 -44.11 -0.65
N TYR A 258 -21.44 -43.78 -1.03
CA TYR A 258 -22.36 -44.67 -1.76
C TYR A 258 -23.02 -43.94 -2.94
N PRO A 259 -22.41 -43.93 -4.14
CA PRO A 259 -22.93 -43.17 -5.27
C PRO A 259 -24.14 -43.78 -5.99
N ASP A 260 -24.39 -45.10 -5.89
CA ASP A 260 -25.41 -45.77 -6.70
C ASP A 260 -26.12 -46.92 -5.93
N GLU A 261 -27.41 -46.74 -5.61
CA GLU A 261 -28.34 -47.85 -5.34
C GLU A 261 -28.86 -48.42 -6.69
N GLU A 262 -28.00 -49.05 -7.49
CA GLU A 262 -28.44 -49.98 -8.54
C GLU A 262 -27.27 -50.81 -9.12
N ARG A 263 -26.74 -51.75 -8.31
CA ARG A 263 -26.24 -53.11 -8.67
C ARG A 263 -25.11 -53.59 -7.74
N ALA A 264 -25.27 -54.86 -7.35
CA ALA A 264 -24.28 -55.83 -6.88
C ALA A 264 -24.20 -56.10 -5.36
N GLU A 265 -24.25 -57.40 -5.08
CA GLU A 265 -24.35 -58.13 -3.81
C GLU A 265 -23.17 -57.95 -2.82
N PRO A 266 -23.37 -58.33 -1.54
CA PRO A 266 -22.41 -58.09 -0.49
C PRO A 266 -21.31 -59.14 -0.54
N ASN A 267 -20.05 -58.72 -0.75
CA ASN A 267 -18.90 -59.41 -0.16
C ASN A 267 -17.59 -58.61 -0.33
N THR A 268 -16.77 -58.77 0.72
CA THR A 268 -15.32 -58.48 0.85
C THR A 268 -14.85 -57.05 1.16
N SER A 269 -14.51 -56.91 2.46
CA SER A 269 -13.39 -56.18 3.08
C SER A 269 -13.24 -54.68 2.85
N GLU A 270 -13.66 -53.93 3.89
CA GLU A 270 -13.05 -52.72 4.45
C GLU A 270 -12.23 -51.84 3.49
N ASN A 271 -12.95 -50.98 2.77
CA ASN A 271 -12.37 -49.84 2.07
C ASN A 271 -11.92 -48.78 3.09
N ASN A 272 -10.63 -48.46 3.08
CA ASN A 272 -10.08 -47.20 3.58
C ASN A 272 -10.62 -46.05 2.72
N ILE A 273 -11.77 -45.50 3.13
CA ILE A 273 -12.28 -44.22 2.62
C ILE A 273 -11.31 -43.14 3.10
N SER A 274 -10.65 -42.45 2.17
CA SER A 274 -9.70 -41.37 2.50
C SER A 274 -10.42 -40.21 3.20
N ILE A 275 -10.05 -39.97 4.47
CA ILE A 275 -10.60 -38.99 5.42
C ILE A 275 -10.29 -37.50 5.06
N ASP A 276 -9.71 -37.22 3.89
CA ASP A 276 -9.26 -35.88 3.46
C ASP A 276 -10.30 -35.11 2.59
N LEU A 277 -11.59 -35.41 2.73
CA LEU A 277 -12.66 -34.69 1.99
C LEU A 277 -12.98 -33.33 2.66
N GLN A 278 -12.67 -32.24 1.96
CA GLN A 278 -13.10 -30.87 2.32
C GLN A 278 -14.59 -30.69 1.99
N ILE A 279 -15.37 -30.29 2.99
CA ILE A 279 -16.79 -29.99 2.82
C ILE A 279 -16.93 -28.55 2.34
N LYS A 280 -17.50 -28.35 1.15
CA LYS A 280 -17.92 -27.02 0.67
C LYS A 280 -19.30 -26.67 1.24
N LEU A 281 -19.34 -26.16 2.46
CA LEU A 281 -20.51 -25.46 2.99
C LEU A 281 -20.49 -24.01 2.47
N ASN A 282 -21.65 -23.50 2.06
CA ASN A 282 -21.87 -22.18 1.46
C ASN A 282 -21.66 -21.02 2.47
N PHE A 283 -20.45 -20.85 2.98
CA PHE A 283 -20.03 -19.62 3.65
C PHE A 283 -18.79 -19.05 2.95
N ASN A 284 -18.76 -17.74 2.71
CA ASN A 284 -17.60 -17.11 2.08
C ASN A 284 -16.41 -17.17 3.06
N THR A 285 -15.22 -17.57 2.61
CA THR A 285 -13.99 -17.45 3.40
C THR A 285 -13.73 -15.99 3.80
N ARG A 286 -13.20 -15.70 5.00
CA ARG A 286 -12.79 -14.33 5.39
C ARG A 286 -11.76 -13.76 4.40
N LEU A 287 -11.97 -12.52 3.94
CA LEU A 287 -11.19 -11.79 2.94
C LEU A 287 -10.39 -10.58 3.48
N PRO A 288 -9.60 -10.63 4.57
CA PRO A 288 -8.80 -9.48 5.04
C PRO A 288 -8.03 -8.75 3.94
N ALA A 289 -7.95 -7.42 4.04
CA ALA A 289 -7.42 -6.54 3.00
C ALA A 289 -5.94 -6.83 2.67
N HIS A 290 -5.15 -7.26 3.66
CA HIS A 290 -3.76 -7.74 3.54
C HIS A 290 -3.64 -9.22 3.19
N LYS A 291 -4.70 -10.04 3.36
CA LYS A 291 -4.76 -11.43 2.86
C LYS A 291 -4.83 -11.53 1.34
N LYS A 292 -4.80 -10.44 0.56
CA LYS A 292 -4.61 -10.51 -0.90
C LYS A 292 -3.15 -10.65 -1.33
N GLN A 293 -2.18 -10.40 -0.45
CA GLN A 293 -0.77 -10.56 -0.76
C GLN A 293 -0.38 -12.03 -0.84
N ARG A 294 -0.03 -12.50 -2.04
CA ARG A 294 0.24 -13.91 -2.33
C ARG A 294 1.37 -14.04 -3.34
N ILE A 295 2.10 -15.14 -3.26
CA ILE A 295 3.04 -15.52 -4.30
C ILE A 295 2.46 -16.71 -5.07
N TYR A 296 2.50 -16.66 -6.40
CA TYR A 296 2.01 -17.72 -7.27
C TYR A 296 3.19 -18.38 -7.97
N ALA A 297 3.31 -19.70 -7.83
CA ALA A 297 4.27 -20.54 -8.54
C ALA A 297 3.53 -21.32 -9.64
N VAL A 298 3.87 -21.05 -10.89
CA VAL A 298 3.07 -21.46 -12.05
C VAL A 298 3.88 -22.33 -13.00
N GLY A 299 3.40 -23.55 -13.23
CA GLY A 299 4.02 -24.48 -14.17
C GLY A 299 5.44 -24.90 -13.76
N GLY A 300 6.33 -24.99 -14.75
CA GLY A 300 7.71 -25.45 -14.58
C GLY A 300 7.90 -26.90 -14.96
N TRP A 301 9.14 -27.36 -14.75
CA TRP A 301 9.57 -28.73 -14.96
C TRP A 301 9.72 -29.43 -13.60
N THR A 302 9.00 -30.54 -13.43
CA THR A 302 8.92 -31.30 -12.18
C THR A 302 9.82 -32.53 -12.17
N THR A 303 9.89 -33.24 -11.04
CA THR A 303 10.75 -34.43 -10.83
C THR A 303 10.39 -35.61 -11.71
N ASP A 304 9.15 -35.68 -12.19
CA ASP A 304 8.65 -36.61 -13.22
C ASP A 304 9.24 -36.36 -14.63
N SER A 305 10.13 -35.38 -14.75
CA SER A 305 10.79 -34.98 -15.99
C SER A 305 9.83 -34.51 -17.09
N ARG A 306 8.73 -33.86 -16.69
CA ARG A 306 7.75 -33.29 -17.63
C ARG A 306 7.37 -31.85 -17.23
N PRO A 307 6.94 -31.01 -18.18
CA PRO A 307 6.28 -29.75 -17.86
C PRO A 307 4.97 -30.00 -17.14
N THR A 308 4.62 -29.11 -16.21
CA THR A 308 3.38 -29.19 -15.45
C THR A 308 2.47 -28.00 -15.70
N ALA A 309 1.16 -28.21 -15.48
CA ALA A 309 0.14 -27.17 -15.52
C ALA A 309 -0.25 -26.67 -14.12
N THR A 310 0.27 -27.31 -13.06
CA THR A 310 -0.15 -27.03 -11.70
C THR A 310 0.29 -25.64 -11.25
N VAL A 311 -0.57 -24.99 -10.47
CA VAL A 311 -0.32 -23.67 -9.89
C VAL A 311 -0.45 -23.76 -8.38
N GLU A 312 0.53 -23.21 -7.67
CA GLU A 312 0.54 -23.15 -6.21
C GLU A 312 0.52 -21.69 -5.76
N ARG A 313 -0.18 -21.44 -4.66
CA ARG A 313 -0.32 -20.12 -4.04
C ARG A 313 0.28 -20.17 -2.64
N TYR A 314 1.20 -19.25 -2.35
CA TYR A 314 1.84 -19.11 -1.05
C TYR A 314 1.21 -17.99 -0.26
N ASN A 315 0.91 -18.28 0.99
CA ASN A 315 0.48 -17.31 1.98
C ASN A 315 1.66 -16.99 2.92
N PRO A 316 2.22 -15.77 2.87
CA PRO A 316 3.36 -15.40 3.71
C PRO A 316 3.02 -15.29 5.20
N PHE A 317 1.74 -15.13 5.57
CA PHE A 317 1.31 -14.93 6.95
C PHE A 317 1.31 -16.22 7.76
N ASN A 318 0.75 -17.29 7.21
CA ASN A 318 0.77 -18.61 7.85
C ASN A 318 1.91 -19.50 7.33
N ASN A 319 2.72 -18.98 6.40
CA ASN A 319 3.85 -19.67 5.79
C ASN A 319 3.43 -21.03 5.19
N ARG A 320 2.40 -21.06 4.35
CA ARG A 320 1.91 -22.29 3.70
C ARG A 320 1.69 -22.11 2.20
N TRP A 321 1.92 -23.19 1.46
CA TRP A 321 1.56 -23.32 0.05
C TRP A 321 0.28 -24.15 -0.08
N GLU A 322 -0.56 -23.77 -1.03
CA GLU A 322 -1.77 -24.51 -1.40
C GLU A 322 -1.84 -24.68 -2.92
N LEU A 323 -2.43 -25.78 -3.38
CA LEU A 323 -2.65 -26.02 -4.79
C LEU A 323 -3.95 -25.31 -5.22
N ILE A 324 -3.89 -24.52 -6.28
CA ILE A 324 -5.07 -23.88 -6.89
C ILE A 324 -5.35 -24.47 -8.28
N LYS A 325 -6.40 -23.98 -8.94
CA LYS A 325 -6.78 -24.47 -10.27
C LYS A 325 -5.61 -24.43 -11.24
N SER A 326 -5.37 -25.58 -11.88
CA SER A 326 -4.29 -25.74 -12.87
C SER A 326 -4.61 -25.01 -14.16
N MET A 327 -3.57 -24.60 -14.88
CA MET A 327 -3.66 -24.07 -16.24
C MET A 327 -4.25 -25.12 -17.19
N SER A 328 -4.77 -24.65 -18.33
CA SER A 328 -5.22 -25.53 -19.42
C SER A 328 -4.02 -26.20 -20.10
N ASN A 329 -2.90 -25.47 -20.26
CA ASN A 329 -1.69 -26.01 -20.86
C ASN A 329 -0.58 -26.25 -19.81
N ARG A 330 0.17 -27.33 -20.01
CA ARG A 330 1.43 -27.55 -19.27
C ARG A 330 2.48 -26.60 -19.83
N ARG A 331 3.27 -25.96 -18.96
CA ARG A 331 4.24 -24.95 -19.41
C ARG A 331 5.50 -25.01 -18.56
N CYS A 332 6.67 -25.06 -19.19
CA CYS A 332 7.94 -24.68 -18.58
C CYS A 332 8.61 -23.54 -19.36
N GLY A 333 9.41 -22.73 -18.66
CA GLY A 333 10.02 -21.52 -19.20
C GLY A 333 9.00 -20.44 -19.59
N ALA A 334 7.80 -20.45 -19.00
CA ALA A 334 6.83 -19.37 -19.21
C ALA A 334 7.16 -18.17 -18.31
N GLY A 335 6.89 -16.97 -18.80
CA GLY A 335 6.88 -15.77 -17.95
C GLY A 335 5.57 -15.71 -17.17
N ALA A 336 5.62 -15.29 -15.90
CA ALA A 336 4.42 -15.06 -15.09
C ALA A 336 4.45 -13.68 -14.45
N ILE A 337 3.31 -12.99 -14.43
CA ILE A 337 3.17 -11.68 -13.78
C ILE A 337 1.74 -11.45 -13.32
N VAL A 338 1.55 -10.77 -12.19
CA VAL A 338 0.23 -10.34 -11.73
C VAL A 338 0.01 -8.88 -12.10
N VAL A 339 -1.10 -8.59 -12.78
CA VAL A 339 -1.52 -7.24 -13.18
C VAL A 339 -3.02 -7.10 -12.98
N ASN A 340 -3.47 -6.02 -12.33
CA ASN A 340 -4.89 -5.75 -12.09
C ASN A 340 -5.66 -6.95 -11.52
N ASN A 341 -5.12 -7.57 -10.46
CA ASN A 341 -5.71 -8.75 -9.79
C ASN A 341 -5.87 -9.98 -10.72
N SER A 342 -5.14 -10.02 -11.83
CA SER A 342 -5.09 -11.16 -12.76
C SER A 342 -3.67 -11.65 -12.92
N LEU A 343 -3.46 -12.96 -12.81
CA LEU A 343 -2.19 -13.62 -13.08
C LEU A 343 -2.11 -13.97 -14.57
N TYR A 344 -1.12 -13.45 -15.28
CA TYR A 344 -0.85 -13.76 -16.68
C TYR A 344 0.32 -14.74 -16.79
N VAL A 345 0.17 -15.77 -17.61
CA VAL A 345 1.20 -16.77 -17.92
C VAL A 345 1.45 -16.77 -19.41
N ILE A 346 2.68 -16.46 -19.81
CA ILE A 346 3.01 -16.04 -21.17
C ILE A 346 4.05 -17.00 -21.76
N GLY A 347 3.68 -17.65 -22.88
CA GLY A 347 4.57 -18.53 -23.63
C GLY A 347 4.96 -19.81 -22.89
N GLY A 348 6.18 -20.28 -23.12
CA GLY A 348 6.74 -21.48 -22.52
C GLY A 348 6.83 -22.66 -23.49
N HIS A 349 6.97 -23.86 -22.92
CA HIS A 349 7.10 -25.13 -23.64
C HIS A 349 6.26 -26.19 -22.92
N ASP A 350 5.41 -26.90 -23.66
CA ASP A 350 4.50 -27.93 -23.10
C ASP A 350 5.13 -29.33 -23.00
N GLY A 351 6.31 -29.51 -23.59
CA GLY A 351 7.01 -30.80 -23.67
C GLY A 351 7.20 -31.26 -25.11
N GLN A 352 6.42 -30.70 -26.04
CA GLN A 352 6.44 -31.01 -27.47
C GLN A 352 6.77 -29.77 -28.31
N ILE A 353 6.11 -28.64 -28.04
CA ILE A 353 6.22 -27.42 -28.82
C ILE A 353 6.43 -26.19 -27.93
N TYR A 354 7.08 -25.17 -28.49
CA TYR A 354 7.08 -23.84 -27.88
C TYR A 354 5.70 -23.19 -28.07
N LEU A 355 5.27 -22.46 -27.05
CA LEU A 355 3.94 -21.85 -26.99
C LEU A 355 4.05 -20.35 -27.23
N ARG A 356 3.08 -19.80 -27.97
CA ARG A 356 2.80 -18.36 -28.04
C ARG A 356 1.58 -17.94 -27.22
N SER A 357 0.82 -18.93 -26.74
CA SER A 357 -0.44 -18.70 -26.04
C SER A 357 -0.19 -18.03 -24.69
N VAL A 358 -1.18 -17.26 -24.27
CA VAL A 358 -1.23 -16.57 -22.98
C VAL A 358 -2.45 -17.07 -22.24
N GLU A 359 -2.29 -17.39 -20.96
CA GLU A 359 -3.39 -17.75 -20.08
C GLU A 359 -3.51 -16.70 -18.98
N ARG A 360 -4.75 -16.32 -18.63
CA ARG A 360 -5.02 -15.35 -17.56
C ARG A 360 -5.88 -16.00 -16.49
N TYR A 361 -5.41 -15.99 -15.26
CA TYR A 361 -6.17 -16.43 -14.09
C TYR A 361 -6.69 -15.22 -13.32
N ASP A 362 -7.99 -15.17 -13.11
CA ASP A 362 -8.63 -14.17 -12.26
C ASP A 362 -8.58 -14.64 -10.82
N ILE A 363 -7.85 -13.89 -10.00
CA ILE A 363 -7.55 -14.26 -8.61
C ILE A 363 -8.81 -14.21 -7.74
N GLU A 364 -9.73 -13.29 -8.02
CA GLU A 364 -10.96 -13.13 -7.24
C GLU A 364 -12.00 -14.20 -7.59
N LYS A 365 -12.11 -14.53 -8.88
CA LYS A 365 -13.09 -15.53 -9.36
C LYS A 365 -12.57 -16.96 -9.29
N ASP A 366 -11.30 -17.15 -8.95
CA ASP A 366 -10.61 -18.44 -8.98
C ASP A 366 -10.89 -19.18 -10.30
N CYS A 367 -10.60 -18.56 -11.45
CA CYS A 367 -10.82 -19.22 -12.74
C CYS A 367 -9.87 -18.74 -13.83
N TRP A 368 -9.58 -19.64 -14.78
CA TRP A 368 -8.78 -19.34 -15.95
C TRP A 368 -9.66 -18.80 -17.09
N PHE A 369 -9.15 -17.78 -17.76
CA PHE A 369 -9.72 -17.17 -18.96
C PHE A 369 -8.83 -17.48 -20.16
N GLU A 370 -9.41 -18.10 -21.18
CA GLU A 370 -8.69 -18.59 -22.34
C GLU A 370 -8.66 -17.58 -23.52
N ASN A 371 -9.54 -16.57 -23.53
CA ASN A 371 -9.63 -15.59 -24.61
C ASN A 371 -8.63 -14.43 -24.47
N VAL A 372 -7.34 -14.74 -24.32
CA VAL A 372 -6.25 -13.76 -24.30
C VAL A 372 -5.47 -13.87 -25.60
N ALA A 373 -5.17 -12.73 -26.24
CA ALA A 373 -4.44 -12.75 -27.48
C ALA A 373 -3.06 -13.40 -27.30
N SER A 374 -2.69 -14.23 -28.27
CA SER A 374 -1.39 -14.89 -28.31
C SER A 374 -0.31 -13.94 -28.81
N MET A 375 0.93 -14.16 -28.38
CA MET A 375 2.11 -13.46 -28.88
C MET A 375 2.32 -13.70 -30.38
N ASN A 376 3.14 -12.89 -31.04
CA ASN A 376 3.40 -13.05 -32.48
C ASN A 376 4.25 -14.29 -32.80
N CYS A 377 5.10 -14.74 -31.86
CA CYS A 377 5.94 -15.91 -32.04
C CYS A 377 5.90 -16.89 -30.86
N ASN A 378 6.15 -18.16 -31.15
CA ASN A 378 6.28 -19.21 -30.14
C ASN A 378 7.63 -19.07 -29.43
N ARG A 379 7.61 -18.87 -28.11
CA ARG A 379 8.85 -18.70 -27.33
C ARG A 379 8.79 -19.27 -25.92
N THR A 380 9.93 -19.76 -25.46
CA THR A 380 10.15 -20.20 -24.06
C THR A 380 11.32 -19.45 -23.42
N SER A 381 11.44 -19.54 -22.10
CA SER A 381 12.40 -18.80 -21.27
C SER A 381 12.32 -17.29 -21.50
N VAL A 382 11.08 -16.80 -21.64
CA VAL A 382 10.76 -15.38 -21.87
C VAL A 382 10.78 -14.62 -20.54
N GLY A 383 11.37 -13.43 -20.54
CA GLY A 383 11.26 -12.50 -19.42
C GLY A 383 10.04 -11.60 -19.59
N VAL A 384 9.29 -11.35 -18.52
CA VAL A 384 8.05 -10.57 -18.57
C VAL A 384 8.00 -9.52 -17.45
N VAL A 385 7.49 -8.34 -17.77
CA VAL A 385 7.28 -7.23 -16.82
C VAL A 385 6.04 -6.42 -17.18
N GLU A 386 5.52 -5.68 -16.20
CA GLU A 386 4.42 -4.74 -16.37
C GLU A 386 4.94 -3.31 -16.21
N LEU A 387 4.49 -2.43 -17.09
CA LEU A 387 4.73 -1.00 -17.00
C LEU A 387 3.58 -0.24 -17.67
N ASP A 388 3.00 0.72 -16.95
CA ASP A 388 1.94 1.62 -17.41
C ASP A 388 0.72 0.89 -18.02
N GLY A 389 0.27 -0.20 -17.39
CA GLY A 389 -0.87 -1.00 -17.83
C GLY A 389 -0.60 -1.85 -19.07
N HIS A 390 0.67 -2.06 -19.42
CA HIS A 390 1.10 -2.91 -20.53
C HIS A 390 2.03 -4.01 -20.02
N ILE A 391 1.89 -5.21 -20.57
CA ILE A 391 2.82 -6.31 -20.30
C ILE A 391 3.83 -6.37 -21.44
N TYR A 392 5.11 -6.48 -21.09
CA TYR A 392 6.20 -6.60 -22.04
C TYR A 392 6.80 -8.01 -21.95
N ALA A 393 7.09 -8.59 -23.11
CA ALA A 393 7.74 -9.88 -23.25
C ALA A 393 9.08 -9.71 -23.98
N CYS A 394 10.17 -10.08 -23.30
CA CYS A 394 11.54 -9.85 -23.75
C CYS A 394 12.29 -11.17 -24.01
N GLY A 395 12.88 -11.27 -25.20
CA GLY A 395 13.80 -12.34 -25.57
C GLY A 395 13.18 -13.73 -25.54
N GLY A 396 13.89 -14.66 -24.91
CA GLY A 396 13.57 -16.09 -24.87
C GLY A 396 14.22 -16.86 -26.01
N GLN A 397 13.66 -18.03 -26.31
CA GLN A 397 14.12 -18.92 -27.36
C GLN A 397 13.03 -19.08 -28.41
N VAL A 398 13.36 -18.83 -29.68
CA VAL A 398 12.48 -19.08 -30.82
C VAL A 398 13.16 -20.11 -31.71
N GLY A 399 12.54 -21.28 -31.87
CA GLY A 399 13.20 -22.42 -32.54
C GLY A 399 14.47 -22.84 -31.81
N SER A 400 15.59 -22.99 -32.52
CA SER A 400 16.87 -23.45 -31.94
C SER A 400 17.77 -22.33 -31.40
N GLN A 401 17.33 -21.06 -31.47
CA GLN A 401 18.18 -19.90 -31.20
C GLN A 401 17.59 -19.00 -30.10
N ALA A 402 18.47 -18.34 -29.36
CA ALA A 402 18.12 -17.21 -28.52
C ALA A 402 17.51 -16.08 -29.36
N SER A 403 16.56 -15.35 -28.80
CA SER A 403 15.82 -14.29 -29.48
C SER A 403 16.10 -12.93 -28.85
N ASN A 404 16.07 -11.88 -29.66
CA ASN A 404 16.05 -10.48 -29.24
C ASN A 404 14.66 -9.84 -29.46
N ALA A 405 13.62 -10.66 -29.71
CA ALA A 405 12.27 -10.16 -29.89
C ALA A 405 11.78 -9.42 -28.63
N PHE A 406 11.07 -8.31 -28.86
CA PHE A 406 10.46 -7.51 -27.81
C PHE A 406 9.04 -7.14 -28.23
N GLU A 407 8.08 -7.58 -27.45
CA GLU A 407 6.66 -7.35 -27.74
C GLU A 407 5.94 -6.78 -26.54
N ARG A 408 4.94 -5.94 -26.81
CA ARG A 408 4.09 -5.32 -25.80
C ARG A 408 2.64 -5.70 -26.00
N PHE A 409 2.04 -6.22 -24.94
CA PHE A 409 0.62 -6.50 -24.83
C PHE A 409 -0.12 -5.33 -24.20
N ASN A 410 -1.13 -4.83 -24.90
CA ASN A 410 -2.07 -3.86 -24.34
C ASN A 410 -3.25 -4.62 -23.69
N ILE A 411 -3.31 -4.58 -22.36
CA ILE A 411 -4.31 -5.33 -21.57
C ILE A 411 -5.73 -4.90 -21.95
N LYS A 412 -5.98 -3.61 -22.14
CA LYS A 412 -7.33 -3.08 -22.45
C LYS A 412 -7.82 -3.48 -23.84
N LYS A 413 -6.92 -3.50 -24.82
CA LYS A 413 -7.24 -3.83 -26.22
C LYS A 413 -7.13 -5.32 -26.53
N ASN A 414 -6.51 -6.10 -25.64
CA ASN A 414 -6.19 -7.51 -25.86
C ASN A 414 -5.40 -7.72 -27.17
N THR A 415 -4.35 -6.93 -27.39
CA THR A 415 -3.54 -6.99 -28.62
C THR A 415 -2.05 -6.89 -28.33
N TRP A 416 -1.24 -7.67 -29.04
CA TRP A 416 0.21 -7.58 -29.04
C TRP A 416 0.72 -6.62 -30.12
N LYS A 417 1.84 -5.94 -29.84
CA LYS A 417 2.56 -5.08 -30.78
C LYS A 417 4.05 -5.36 -30.67
N GLU A 418 4.71 -5.57 -31.80
CA GLU A 418 6.17 -5.66 -31.87
C GLU A 418 6.81 -4.29 -31.65
N LEU A 419 7.91 -4.28 -30.90
CA LEU A 419 8.69 -3.10 -30.58
C LEU A 419 10.13 -3.25 -31.10
N CYS A 420 11.00 -2.28 -30.78
CA CYS A 420 12.41 -2.39 -31.12
C CYS A 420 13.05 -3.61 -30.45
N VAL A 421 13.83 -4.37 -31.21
CA VAL A 421 14.50 -5.56 -30.70
C VAL A 421 15.59 -5.21 -29.70
N LEU A 422 15.89 -6.15 -28.79
CA LEU A 422 17.03 -6.09 -27.90
C LEU A 422 18.34 -6.02 -28.72
N ARG A 423 19.37 -5.39 -28.14
CA ARG A 423 20.69 -5.27 -28.80
C ARG A 423 21.38 -6.63 -28.86
N GLU A 424 21.29 -7.40 -27.78
CA GLU A 424 21.76 -8.78 -27.73
C GLU A 424 20.58 -9.77 -27.69
N GLN A 425 20.77 -10.95 -28.28
CA GLN A 425 19.83 -12.06 -28.12
C GLN A 425 19.93 -12.61 -26.69
N ARG A 426 18.79 -12.82 -26.03
CA ARG A 426 18.79 -13.25 -24.63
C ARG A 426 17.81 -14.40 -24.42
N LEU A 427 18.32 -15.59 -24.17
CA LEU A 427 17.57 -16.74 -23.65
C LEU A 427 17.57 -16.70 -22.13
N GLY A 428 16.38 -16.77 -21.52
CA GLY A 428 16.21 -16.73 -20.06
C GLY A 428 16.81 -15.49 -19.37
N PRO A 429 16.59 -14.26 -19.87
CA PRO A 429 17.00 -13.05 -19.16
C PRO A 429 16.14 -12.83 -17.92
N GLY A 430 16.73 -12.21 -16.89
CA GLY A 430 15.95 -11.53 -15.86
C GLY A 430 15.43 -10.21 -16.42
N VAL A 431 14.17 -9.87 -16.14
CA VAL A 431 13.57 -8.61 -16.61
C VAL A 431 12.85 -7.93 -15.45
N VAL A 432 13.12 -6.65 -15.24
CA VAL A 432 12.54 -5.86 -14.15
C VAL A 432 12.21 -4.44 -14.62
N VAL A 433 11.37 -3.74 -13.84
CA VAL A 433 11.07 -2.33 -14.04
C VAL A 433 11.54 -1.54 -12.83
N LEU A 434 12.34 -0.51 -13.07
CA LEU A 434 12.81 0.44 -12.07
C LEU A 434 12.66 1.84 -12.64
N ASP A 435 11.99 2.73 -11.91
CA ASP A 435 11.76 4.14 -12.27
C ASP A 435 11.18 4.34 -13.69
N GLY A 436 10.26 3.46 -14.09
CA GLY A 436 9.62 3.51 -15.42
C GLY A 436 10.52 3.03 -16.57
N ILE A 437 11.67 2.44 -16.26
CA ILE A 437 12.62 1.87 -17.23
C ILE A 437 12.62 0.35 -17.12
N ILE A 438 12.57 -0.34 -18.27
CA ILE A 438 12.64 -1.80 -18.34
C ILE A 438 14.11 -2.23 -18.46
N TYR A 439 14.59 -3.11 -17.60
CA TYR A 439 15.93 -3.67 -17.65
C TYR A 439 15.88 -5.13 -18.09
N ALA A 440 16.74 -5.53 -19.04
CA ALA A 440 17.00 -6.92 -19.42
C ALA A 440 18.41 -7.31 -18.98
N ILE A 441 18.49 -8.31 -18.11
CA ILE A 441 19.66 -8.63 -17.29
C ILE A 441 20.12 -10.05 -17.61
N GLY A 442 21.37 -10.19 -18.05
CA GLY A 442 21.99 -11.48 -18.31
C GLY A 442 21.27 -12.31 -19.39
N GLY A 443 21.15 -13.60 -19.15
CA GLY A 443 20.67 -14.60 -20.11
C GLY A 443 21.82 -15.27 -20.86
N SER A 444 21.52 -15.88 -22.00
CA SER A 444 22.54 -16.45 -22.90
C SER A 444 22.22 -16.20 -24.37
N VAL A 445 23.27 -16.06 -25.18
CA VAL A 445 23.20 -16.01 -26.66
C VAL A 445 23.44 -17.38 -27.27
N GLY A 446 23.05 -17.53 -28.54
CA GLY A 446 23.36 -18.70 -29.36
C GLY A 446 22.38 -19.84 -29.22
N SER A 447 22.81 -21.04 -29.65
CA SER A 447 22.02 -22.26 -29.61
C SER A 447 22.38 -23.11 -28.39
N ARG A 448 21.63 -24.19 -28.17
CA ARG A 448 21.90 -25.14 -27.09
C ARG A 448 23.33 -25.73 -27.11
N SER A 449 23.96 -25.84 -28.28
CA SER A 449 25.32 -26.40 -28.45
C SER A 449 26.44 -25.36 -28.40
N ASN A 450 26.14 -24.07 -28.54
CA ASN A 450 27.12 -22.98 -28.52
C ASN A 450 26.59 -21.79 -27.72
N SER A 451 26.11 -22.08 -26.51
CA SER A 451 25.49 -21.09 -25.62
C SER A 451 26.55 -20.34 -24.85
N ARG A 452 26.59 -19.00 -24.97
CA ARG A 452 27.44 -18.13 -24.14
C ARG A 452 26.58 -17.35 -23.15
N VAL A 453 26.90 -17.45 -21.86
CA VAL A 453 26.19 -16.73 -20.80
C VAL A 453 26.64 -15.27 -20.75
N LEU A 454 25.70 -14.38 -20.48
CA LEU A 454 25.89 -12.93 -20.48
C LEU A 454 25.94 -12.36 -19.06
N SER A 455 26.86 -11.42 -18.82
CA SER A 455 26.79 -10.46 -17.72
C SER A 455 26.22 -9.11 -18.16
N SER A 456 26.07 -8.89 -19.47
CA SER A 456 25.58 -7.62 -20.04
C SER A 456 24.17 -7.30 -19.55
N VAL A 457 23.91 -6.01 -19.37
CA VAL A 457 22.60 -5.47 -19.01
C VAL A 457 22.25 -4.39 -19.99
N GLU A 458 21.02 -4.41 -20.48
CA GLU A 458 20.47 -3.35 -21.32
C GLU A 458 19.15 -2.86 -20.75
N PHE A 459 18.82 -1.60 -20.98
CA PHE A 459 17.58 -1.01 -20.53
C PHE A 459 16.84 -0.34 -21.69
N TYR A 460 15.52 -0.26 -21.54
CA TYR A 460 14.60 0.32 -22.50
C TYR A 460 13.77 1.40 -21.81
N ASP A 461 13.89 2.62 -22.31
CA ASP A 461 13.01 3.73 -21.98
C ASP A 461 11.85 3.76 -23.00
N PRO A 462 10.60 3.50 -22.59
CA PRO A 462 9.45 3.56 -23.48
C PRO A 462 9.27 4.89 -24.21
N LYS A 463 9.78 6.00 -23.65
CA LYS A 463 9.73 7.32 -24.28
C LYS A 463 10.71 7.45 -25.45
N ARG A 464 11.83 6.73 -25.38
CA ARG A 464 12.88 6.75 -26.42
C ARG A 464 12.70 5.66 -27.46
N GLY A 465 12.08 4.56 -27.08
CA GLY A 465 11.80 3.46 -28.01
C GLY A 465 13.06 2.73 -28.50
N VAL A 466 14.16 2.76 -27.73
CA VAL A 466 15.43 2.06 -28.07
C VAL A 466 16.05 1.42 -26.83
N TRP A 467 16.73 0.30 -27.04
CA TRP A 467 17.53 -0.38 -26.03
C TRP A 467 18.95 0.21 -25.92
N ILE A 468 19.41 0.45 -24.69
CA ILE A 468 20.70 1.04 -24.36
C ILE A 468 21.45 0.12 -23.39
N GLU A 469 22.72 -0.13 -23.65
CA GLU A 469 23.58 -0.93 -22.77
C GLU A 469 23.99 -0.13 -21.52
N THR A 470 24.09 -0.82 -20.39
CA THR A 470 24.50 -0.25 -19.09
C THR A 470 25.50 -1.16 -18.39
N VAL A 471 25.86 -0.81 -17.16
CA VAL A 471 26.89 -1.49 -16.36
C VAL A 471 26.56 -2.99 -16.23
N PRO A 472 27.46 -3.88 -16.68
CA PRO A 472 27.25 -5.32 -16.62
C PRO A 472 27.31 -5.81 -15.17
N MET A 473 26.65 -6.94 -14.91
CA MET A 473 26.79 -7.69 -13.66
C MET A 473 28.24 -8.11 -13.43
N ASN A 474 28.60 -8.32 -12.16
CA ASN A 474 29.90 -8.88 -11.78
C ASN A 474 30.03 -10.35 -12.23
N VAL A 475 28.92 -11.09 -12.22
CA VAL A 475 28.86 -12.50 -12.60
C VAL A 475 27.91 -12.67 -13.78
N ALA A 476 28.35 -13.39 -14.82
CA ALA A 476 27.49 -13.74 -15.94
C ALA A 476 26.47 -14.81 -15.53
N ARG A 477 25.16 -14.55 -15.76
CA ARG A 477 24.07 -15.42 -15.28
C ARG A 477 23.02 -15.63 -16.37
N LYS A 478 22.68 -16.89 -16.65
CA LYS A 478 21.43 -17.25 -17.37
C LYS A 478 20.43 -17.84 -16.38
N HIS A 479 19.13 -17.63 -16.63
CA HIS A 479 18.06 -18.15 -15.76
C HIS A 479 18.22 -17.73 -14.28
N CYS A 480 18.76 -16.53 -14.02
CA CYS A 480 18.68 -15.90 -12.71
C CYS A 480 17.27 -15.35 -12.50
N GLY A 481 16.89 -15.23 -11.23
CA GLY A 481 15.69 -14.46 -10.87
C GLY A 481 16.07 -13.02 -10.57
N CYS A 482 15.23 -12.08 -10.98
CA CYS A 482 15.46 -10.66 -10.72
C CYS A 482 14.20 -10.02 -10.12
N THR A 483 14.41 -9.07 -9.21
CA THR A 483 13.32 -8.24 -8.67
C THR A 483 13.83 -6.85 -8.31
N VAL A 484 12.91 -5.93 -8.04
CA VAL A 484 13.22 -4.58 -7.60
C VAL A 484 12.68 -4.40 -6.18
N PHE A 485 13.51 -3.80 -5.34
CA PHE A 485 13.13 -3.41 -4.00
C PHE A 485 13.94 -2.19 -3.59
N ASP A 486 13.28 -1.24 -2.92
CA ASP A 486 13.94 -0.05 -2.36
C ASP A 486 14.83 0.69 -3.37
N GLY A 487 14.31 0.91 -4.59
CA GLY A 487 15.01 1.60 -5.67
C GLY A 487 16.21 0.85 -6.28
N LYS A 488 16.42 -0.42 -5.91
CA LYS A 488 17.57 -1.23 -6.38
C LYS A 488 17.12 -2.49 -7.11
N ILE A 489 17.98 -3.00 -8.00
CA ILE A 489 17.73 -4.25 -8.73
C ILE A 489 18.53 -5.38 -8.09
N TYR A 490 17.87 -6.49 -7.79
CA TYR A 490 18.50 -7.68 -7.26
C TYR A 490 18.54 -8.77 -8.32
N ALA A 491 19.71 -9.35 -8.57
CA ALA A 491 19.92 -10.50 -9.43
C ALA A 491 20.43 -11.68 -8.60
N ILE A 492 19.62 -12.75 -8.52
CA ILE A 492 19.82 -13.84 -7.56
C ILE A 492 19.95 -15.17 -8.31
N GLY A 493 20.98 -15.95 -7.95
CA GLY A 493 21.22 -17.29 -8.45
C GLY A 493 21.51 -17.33 -9.96
N GLY A 494 20.90 -18.29 -10.65
CA GLY A 494 21.11 -18.54 -12.07
C GLY A 494 22.20 -19.58 -12.33
N ARG A 495 22.69 -19.63 -13.57
CA ARG A 495 23.74 -20.56 -14.00
C ARG A 495 24.82 -19.88 -14.81
N GLY A 496 26.03 -20.43 -14.70
CA GLY A 496 27.18 -20.06 -15.52
C GLY A 496 27.21 -20.77 -16.87
N ASN A 497 28.36 -20.69 -17.53
CA ASN A 497 28.66 -21.43 -18.74
C ASN A 497 28.70 -22.95 -18.47
N TYR A 498 28.46 -23.73 -19.51
CA TYR A 498 28.62 -25.18 -19.45
C TYR A 498 30.08 -25.52 -19.22
N ASP A 499 30.37 -26.31 -18.20
CA ASP A 499 31.70 -26.85 -17.94
C ASP A 499 31.78 -28.30 -18.45
N PRO A 500 32.57 -28.56 -19.52
CA PRO A 500 32.74 -29.90 -20.07
C PRO A 500 33.38 -30.89 -19.09
N SER A 501 34.14 -30.42 -18.10
CA SER A 501 34.84 -31.27 -17.14
C SER A 501 33.93 -31.86 -16.07
N THR A 502 32.90 -31.10 -15.65
CA THR A 502 31.89 -31.54 -14.68
C THR A 502 30.61 -32.05 -15.35
N GLY A 503 30.47 -31.82 -16.66
CA GLY A 503 29.32 -32.26 -17.45
C GLY A 503 28.02 -31.51 -17.13
N THR A 504 28.08 -30.39 -16.39
CA THR A 504 26.91 -29.63 -15.95
C THR A 504 27.10 -28.11 -16.07
N ASP A 505 25.98 -27.38 -16.21
CA ASP A 505 25.97 -25.92 -15.99
C ASP A 505 25.93 -25.68 -14.48
N GLU A 506 26.98 -25.08 -13.89
CA GLU A 506 27.01 -24.79 -12.45
C GLU A 506 25.92 -23.78 -12.07
N ALA A 507 25.12 -24.12 -11.04
CA ALA A 507 24.13 -23.23 -10.45
C ALA A 507 24.78 -22.34 -9.37
N PHE A 508 24.32 -21.10 -9.24
CA PHE A 508 24.85 -20.16 -8.25
C PHE A 508 23.92 -20.03 -7.03
N ASP A 509 24.54 -19.87 -5.87
CA ASP A 509 23.94 -19.38 -4.61
C ASP A 509 24.16 -17.87 -4.43
N SER A 510 25.17 -17.31 -5.11
CA SER A 510 25.50 -15.89 -5.08
C SER A 510 24.37 -15.02 -5.61
N ALA A 511 24.29 -13.82 -5.05
CA ALA A 511 23.38 -12.77 -5.47
C ALA A 511 24.13 -11.43 -5.55
N GLU A 512 23.63 -10.53 -6.37
CA GLU A 512 24.17 -9.18 -6.52
C GLU A 512 23.06 -8.14 -6.66
N CYS A 513 23.35 -6.93 -6.21
CA CYS A 513 22.43 -5.81 -6.17
C CYS A 513 23.01 -4.64 -6.96
N PHE A 514 22.22 -4.07 -7.87
CA PHE A 514 22.53 -2.87 -8.63
C PHE A 514 21.90 -1.65 -7.98
N ASP A 515 22.73 -0.69 -7.65
CA ASP A 515 22.32 0.62 -7.20
C ASP A 515 22.37 1.61 -8.37
N PRO A 516 21.23 2.16 -8.82
CA PRO A 516 21.17 3.07 -9.97
C PRO A 516 21.86 4.43 -9.71
N ILE A 517 21.96 4.85 -8.44
CA ILE A 517 22.57 6.12 -8.03
C ILE A 517 24.09 5.99 -8.18
N THR A 518 24.67 4.93 -7.63
CA THR A 518 26.12 4.70 -7.72
C THR A 518 26.56 4.05 -9.03
N ARG A 519 25.59 3.49 -9.79
CA ARG A 519 25.81 2.71 -11.02
C ARG A 519 26.76 1.54 -10.83
N LYS A 520 26.63 0.83 -9.70
CA LYS A 520 27.48 -0.31 -9.37
C LYS A 520 26.66 -1.52 -8.98
N TRP A 521 27.15 -2.68 -9.41
CA TRP A 521 26.73 -3.97 -8.91
C TRP A 521 27.59 -4.34 -7.71
N SER A 522 26.95 -4.69 -6.59
CA SER A 522 27.61 -5.14 -5.36
C SER A 522 27.16 -6.56 -5.03
N ILE A 523 28.09 -7.43 -4.65
CA ILE A 523 27.74 -8.77 -4.17
C ILE A 523 27.04 -8.66 -2.81
N ILE A 524 25.96 -9.40 -2.62
CA ILE A 524 25.24 -9.51 -1.34
C ILE A 524 25.37 -10.92 -0.77
N SER A 525 24.90 -11.12 0.46
CA SER A 525 24.90 -12.42 1.14
C SER A 525 24.38 -13.54 0.23
N PRO A 526 25.09 -14.68 0.09
CA PRO A 526 24.65 -15.78 -0.75
C PRO A 526 23.47 -16.52 -0.11
N MET A 527 22.64 -17.14 -0.94
CA MET A 527 21.63 -18.10 -0.49
C MET A 527 22.30 -19.30 0.18
N LYS A 528 21.54 -20.05 0.99
CA LYS A 528 22.07 -21.28 1.62
C LYS A 528 22.28 -22.41 0.62
N GLU A 529 21.58 -22.35 -0.51
CA GLU A 529 21.58 -23.40 -1.54
C GLU A 529 21.75 -22.80 -2.94
N LYS A 530 22.48 -23.51 -3.80
CA LYS A 530 22.67 -23.14 -5.21
C LYS A 530 21.37 -23.34 -6.00
N ARG A 531 20.98 -22.36 -6.83
CA ARG A 531 19.70 -22.38 -7.57
C ARG A 531 19.82 -21.82 -8.98
N GLY A 532 19.75 -22.69 -9.98
CA GLY A 532 19.58 -22.31 -11.38
C GLY A 532 18.12 -22.38 -11.83
N GLY A 533 17.62 -21.37 -12.55
CA GLY A 533 16.20 -21.29 -12.93
C GLY A 533 15.28 -21.04 -11.73
N VAL A 534 15.78 -20.23 -10.80
CA VAL A 534 15.09 -19.80 -9.57
C VAL A 534 14.01 -18.77 -9.89
N GLY A 535 12.86 -18.90 -9.25
CA GLY A 535 11.84 -17.84 -9.26
C GLY A 535 12.15 -16.82 -8.17
N VAL A 536 12.13 -15.53 -8.49
CA VAL A 536 12.41 -14.45 -7.53
C VAL A 536 11.35 -13.37 -7.62
N VAL A 537 10.79 -12.99 -6.46
CA VAL A 537 9.82 -11.89 -6.34
C VAL A 537 10.00 -11.14 -5.04
N GLN A 538 9.64 -9.86 -5.03
CA GLN A 538 9.54 -9.06 -3.82
C GLN A 538 8.10 -9.13 -3.28
N LEU A 539 7.98 -9.30 -1.96
CA LEU A 539 6.70 -9.16 -1.26
C LEU A 539 6.97 -8.78 0.21
N ASN A 540 6.24 -7.81 0.73
CA ASN A 540 6.25 -7.41 2.15
C ASN A 540 7.63 -7.07 2.71
N GLY A 541 8.44 -6.36 1.90
CA GLY A 541 9.79 -5.95 2.31
C GLY A 541 10.84 -7.05 2.22
N LEU A 542 10.46 -8.27 1.82
CA LEU A 542 11.35 -9.41 1.65
C LEU A 542 11.47 -9.79 0.18
N ILE A 543 12.61 -10.37 -0.18
CA ILE A 543 12.87 -10.92 -1.51
C ILE A 543 12.85 -12.45 -1.41
N TYR A 544 11.84 -13.07 -2.00
CA TYR A 544 11.66 -14.53 -2.00
C TYR A 544 12.37 -15.16 -3.18
N ALA A 545 13.16 -16.20 -2.93
CA ALA A 545 13.77 -17.07 -3.92
C ALA A 545 13.22 -18.50 -3.77
N ALA A 546 12.49 -18.96 -4.78
CA ALA A 546 11.77 -20.24 -4.74
C ALA A 546 12.24 -21.21 -5.83
N GLY A 547 12.31 -22.48 -5.49
CA GLY A 547 12.58 -23.58 -6.43
C GLY A 547 13.92 -23.47 -7.15
N GLY A 548 13.93 -23.90 -8.41
CA GLY A 548 15.12 -24.01 -9.25
C GLY A 548 15.74 -25.40 -9.18
N THR A 549 17.05 -25.49 -9.38
CA THR A 549 17.78 -26.75 -9.24
C THR A 549 19.22 -26.51 -8.80
N LYS A 550 19.73 -27.44 -7.99
CA LYS A 550 21.09 -27.42 -7.44
C LYS A 550 22.14 -27.83 -8.46
N SER A 551 21.81 -28.77 -9.35
CA SER A 551 22.72 -29.26 -10.40
C SER A 551 21.96 -29.84 -11.59
N GLY A 552 22.32 -29.42 -12.80
CA GLY A 552 21.75 -29.96 -14.04
C GLY A 552 20.27 -29.61 -14.24
N ARG A 553 19.51 -30.46 -14.94
CA ARG A 553 18.05 -30.30 -15.17
C ARG A 553 17.20 -31.41 -14.52
N LYS A 554 17.84 -32.38 -13.85
CA LYS A 554 17.18 -33.60 -13.37
C LYS A 554 16.74 -33.54 -11.90
N THR A 555 17.19 -32.53 -11.15
CA THR A 555 16.88 -32.40 -9.71
C THR A 555 16.26 -31.03 -9.39
N PRO A 556 14.99 -30.78 -9.79
CA PRO A 556 14.25 -29.63 -9.31
C PRO A 556 14.18 -29.63 -7.78
N THR A 557 14.11 -28.45 -7.15
CA THR A 557 13.85 -28.29 -5.72
C THR A 557 12.53 -27.56 -5.48
N ASN A 558 11.92 -27.81 -4.32
CA ASN A 558 10.74 -27.08 -3.83
C ASN A 558 11.10 -26.06 -2.74
N MET A 559 12.37 -25.98 -2.34
CA MET A 559 12.79 -25.12 -1.23
C MET A 559 12.52 -23.64 -1.51
N VAL A 560 12.25 -22.88 -0.46
CA VAL A 560 12.03 -21.42 -0.52
C VAL A 560 12.88 -20.73 0.54
N GLU A 561 13.57 -19.67 0.12
CA GLU A 561 14.32 -18.78 1.01
C GLU A 561 13.84 -17.34 0.80
N ALA A 562 13.91 -16.52 1.85
CA ALA A 562 13.60 -15.10 1.79
C ALA A 562 14.79 -14.30 2.32
N TYR A 563 15.24 -13.34 1.53
CA TYR A 563 16.25 -12.36 1.89
C TYR A 563 15.58 -11.14 2.51
N ASP A 564 16.10 -10.70 3.64
CA ASP A 564 15.76 -9.44 4.27
C ASP A 564 16.88 -8.43 4.02
N PRO A 565 16.67 -7.41 3.17
CA PRO A 565 17.66 -6.37 2.88
C PRO A 565 18.04 -5.51 4.09
N LYS A 566 17.22 -5.46 5.15
CA LYS A 566 17.52 -4.68 6.36
C LYS A 566 18.54 -5.39 7.25
N THR A 567 18.44 -6.71 7.35
CA THR A 567 19.37 -7.53 8.14
C THR A 567 20.47 -8.16 7.29
N GLU A 568 20.35 -8.08 5.96
CA GLU A 568 21.22 -8.71 4.98
C GLU A 568 21.35 -10.24 5.14
N THR A 569 20.28 -10.91 5.60
CA THR A 569 20.28 -12.35 5.85
C THR A 569 19.22 -13.11 5.06
N TRP A 570 19.48 -14.40 4.81
CA TRP A 570 18.55 -15.34 4.20
C TRP A 570 17.90 -16.27 5.25
N ALA A 571 16.57 -16.32 5.25
CA ALA A 571 15.76 -17.18 6.12
C ALA A 571 15.00 -18.24 5.31
N ARG A 572 14.90 -19.46 5.83
CA ARG A 572 14.11 -20.53 5.20
C ARG A 572 12.61 -20.26 5.38
N LYS A 573 11.83 -20.51 4.34
CA LYS A 573 10.36 -20.45 4.35
C LYS A 573 9.79 -21.83 4.04
N ALA A 574 8.47 -21.99 4.11
CA ALA A 574 7.84 -23.25 3.77
C ALA A 574 8.13 -23.65 2.34
N ASP A 575 8.45 -24.93 2.17
CA ASP A 575 8.76 -25.51 0.87
C ASP A 575 7.48 -25.60 0.02
N MET A 576 7.60 -25.37 -1.28
CA MET A 576 6.52 -25.59 -2.25
C MET A 576 6.04 -27.05 -2.20
N ILE A 577 4.79 -27.29 -2.60
CA ILE A 577 4.21 -28.63 -2.68
C ILE A 577 4.95 -29.45 -3.73
N LYS A 578 5.25 -28.86 -4.89
CA LYS A 578 6.03 -29.53 -5.95
C LYS A 578 7.38 -28.85 -6.18
N ALA A 579 8.39 -29.69 -6.39
CA ALA A 579 9.71 -29.24 -6.81
C ALA A 579 9.66 -28.82 -8.29
N ARG A 580 10.12 -27.60 -8.59
CA ARG A 580 9.94 -26.97 -9.90
C ARG A 580 11.21 -26.21 -10.32
N LEU A 581 11.59 -26.32 -11.59
CA LEU A 581 12.58 -25.45 -12.23
C LEU A 581 12.00 -24.80 -13.49
N GLY A 582 12.46 -23.59 -13.81
CA GLY A 582 11.99 -22.86 -14.99
C GLY A 582 10.47 -22.62 -14.96
N PHE A 583 9.94 -22.31 -13.79
CA PHE A 583 8.54 -21.98 -13.58
C PHE A 583 8.39 -20.45 -13.49
N GLY A 584 7.17 -19.95 -13.65
CA GLY A 584 6.88 -18.54 -13.41
C GLY A 584 6.61 -18.31 -11.92
N LEU A 585 7.22 -17.30 -11.33
CA LEU A 585 6.93 -16.83 -9.97
C LEU A 585 6.40 -15.41 -10.05
N ALA A 586 5.24 -15.13 -9.46
CA ALA A 586 4.64 -13.80 -9.49
C ALA A 586 4.08 -13.43 -8.12
N ALA A 587 4.34 -12.20 -7.67
CA ALA A 587 3.76 -11.66 -6.45
C ALA A 587 2.50 -10.86 -6.79
N HIS A 588 1.43 -11.11 -6.04
CA HIS A 588 0.26 -10.25 -6.00
C HIS A 588 0.42 -9.32 -4.82
N TYR A 589 0.53 -8.03 -5.09
CA TYR A 589 0.54 -6.97 -4.08
C TYR A 589 -0.58 -5.99 -4.44
N LYS A 590 -1.44 -5.67 -3.48
CA LYS A 590 -2.33 -4.52 -3.58
C LYS A 590 -1.66 -3.39 -2.79
N PRO A 591 -1.29 -2.27 -3.42
CA PRO A 591 -0.77 -1.13 -2.70
C PRO A 591 -1.80 -0.68 -1.67
N VAL A 592 -1.37 -0.62 -0.41
CA VAL A 592 -2.01 0.26 0.56
C VAL A 592 -1.65 1.67 0.10
N LEU A 593 -2.65 2.37 -0.44
CA LEU A 593 -2.62 3.79 -0.84
C LEU A 593 -1.70 4.16 -2.03
N GLU A 594 -2.18 3.94 -3.26
CA GLU A 594 -2.10 5.01 -4.26
C GLU A 594 -3.36 5.86 -4.13
N LEU A 595 -3.30 6.89 -3.28
CA LEU A 595 -4.10 8.11 -3.43
C LEU A 595 -3.61 8.87 -4.67
N LYS A 596 -3.73 8.26 -5.86
CA LYS A 596 -3.72 8.99 -7.12
C LYS A 596 -5.15 9.00 -7.65
N SER A 597 -5.87 10.02 -7.19
CA SER A 597 -7.10 10.57 -7.75
C SER A 597 -7.78 9.69 -8.81
N ASN A 598 -8.77 8.91 -8.36
CA ASN A 598 -9.82 8.35 -9.23
C ASN A 598 -10.73 9.48 -9.75
N LEU A 599 -10.15 10.48 -10.41
CA LEU A 599 -10.92 11.47 -11.15
C LEU A 599 -11.40 10.80 -12.44
N SER A 600 -12.72 10.82 -12.63
CA SER A 600 -13.36 10.41 -13.88
C SER A 600 -12.76 11.17 -15.06
N LYS A 601 -12.85 10.60 -16.27
CA LYS A 601 -12.35 11.24 -17.50
C LYS A 601 -12.90 12.67 -17.66
N ASP A 602 -14.18 12.87 -17.32
CA ASP A 602 -14.85 14.18 -17.35
C ASP A 602 -14.24 15.20 -16.37
N GLN A 603 -13.76 14.77 -15.21
CA GLN A 603 -13.11 15.66 -14.24
C GLN A 603 -11.70 16.06 -14.69
N LYS A 604 -10.97 15.18 -15.39
CA LYS A 604 -9.66 15.50 -15.99
C LYS A 604 -9.80 16.50 -17.12
N ASP A 605 -10.76 16.28 -18.02
CA ASP A 605 -11.04 17.18 -19.14
C ASP A 605 -11.51 18.57 -18.65
N LYS A 606 -12.31 18.60 -17.56
CA LYS A 606 -12.71 19.86 -16.91
C LYS A 606 -11.55 20.61 -16.26
N GLY A 607 -10.63 19.90 -15.59
CA GLY A 607 -9.44 20.49 -14.97
C GLY A 607 -8.46 21.07 -16.00
N GLU A 608 -8.22 20.36 -17.10
CA GLU A 608 -7.39 20.83 -18.21
C GLU A 608 -7.95 22.10 -18.85
N LYS A 609 -9.28 22.17 -19.03
CA LYS A 609 -9.94 23.37 -19.55
C LYS A 609 -9.74 24.58 -18.63
N LEU A 610 -9.95 24.41 -17.33
CA LEU A 610 -9.78 25.48 -16.35
C LEU A 610 -8.33 26.03 -16.29
N LEU A 611 -7.33 25.15 -16.41
CA LEU A 611 -5.92 25.57 -16.44
C LEU A 611 -5.57 26.37 -17.70
N ASN A 612 -6.07 25.96 -18.86
CA ASN A 612 -5.88 26.72 -20.10
C ASN A 612 -6.58 28.08 -20.04
N ASP A 613 -7.83 28.13 -19.54
CA ASP A 613 -8.57 29.39 -19.38
C ASP A 613 -7.85 30.35 -18.41
N ALA A 614 -7.35 29.84 -17.28
CA ALA A 614 -6.59 30.64 -16.32
C ALA A 614 -5.29 31.21 -16.93
N TYR A 615 -4.57 30.43 -17.73
CA TYR A 615 -3.36 30.89 -18.39
C TYR A 615 -3.64 32.01 -19.42
N GLU A 616 -4.72 31.89 -20.21
CA GLU A 616 -5.15 32.94 -21.14
C GLU A 616 -5.54 34.24 -20.43
N HIS A 617 -6.19 34.15 -19.26
CA HIS A 617 -6.50 35.33 -18.43
C HIS A 617 -5.24 36.02 -17.92
N ILE A 618 -4.25 35.28 -17.45
CA ILE A 618 -2.97 35.84 -17.00
C ILE A 618 -2.20 36.46 -18.16
N LYS A 619 -2.22 35.84 -19.35
CA LYS A 619 -1.58 36.39 -20.55
C LYS A 619 -2.18 37.75 -20.92
N LYS A 620 -3.51 37.87 -20.93
CA LYS A 620 -4.20 39.16 -21.14
C LYS A 620 -3.87 40.18 -20.05
N SER A 621 -3.72 39.74 -18.80
CA SER A 621 -3.29 40.63 -17.71
C SER A 621 -1.89 41.21 -17.96
N LEU A 622 -0.97 40.41 -18.49
CA LEU A 622 0.39 40.85 -18.84
C LEU A 622 0.43 41.72 -20.11
N GLU A 623 -0.54 41.56 -21.01
CA GLU A 623 -0.72 42.48 -22.15
C GLU A 623 -1.20 43.86 -21.70
N LEU A 624 -1.94 43.94 -20.58
CA LEU A 624 -2.39 45.20 -19.99
C LEU A 624 -1.32 45.87 -19.12
N ASP A 625 -0.55 45.08 -18.37
CA ASP A 625 0.54 45.55 -17.51
C ASP A 625 1.68 44.54 -17.47
N ASP A 626 2.71 44.80 -18.27
CA ASP A 626 3.91 43.97 -18.40
C ASP A 626 4.90 44.13 -17.24
N LYS A 627 4.62 45.03 -16.29
CA LYS A 627 5.43 45.27 -15.09
C LYS A 627 4.77 44.73 -13.82
N ASN A 628 3.71 43.94 -13.95
CA ASN A 628 3.05 43.34 -12.80
C ASN A 628 3.77 42.06 -12.33
N GLY A 629 4.52 42.16 -11.23
CA GLY A 629 5.28 41.03 -10.68
C GLY A 629 4.43 39.82 -10.27
N LEU A 630 3.20 40.04 -9.76
CA LEU A 630 2.28 38.94 -9.41
C LEU A 630 1.72 38.23 -10.65
N ALA A 631 1.43 38.99 -11.71
CA ALA A 631 1.00 38.41 -12.98
C ALA A 631 2.12 37.56 -13.60
N HIS A 632 3.38 38.02 -13.53
CA HIS A 632 4.54 37.24 -13.93
C HIS A 632 4.72 35.96 -13.09
N LYS A 633 4.52 36.01 -11.76
CA LYS A 633 4.54 34.81 -10.91
C LYS A 633 3.51 33.77 -11.36
N TRP A 634 2.24 34.19 -11.51
CA TRP A 634 1.18 33.27 -11.94
C TRP A 634 1.38 32.78 -13.38
N ALA A 635 1.97 33.60 -14.25
CA ALA A 635 2.32 33.18 -15.60
C ALA A 635 3.35 32.05 -15.60
N ALA A 636 4.37 32.11 -14.73
CA ALA A 636 5.36 31.04 -14.59
C ALA A 636 4.71 29.73 -14.10
N ILE A 637 3.89 29.79 -13.04
CA ILE A 637 3.21 28.62 -12.46
C ILE A 637 2.27 27.97 -13.49
N LEU A 638 1.41 28.76 -14.13
CA LEU A 638 0.43 28.24 -15.08
C LEU A 638 1.08 27.77 -16.39
N LEU A 639 2.15 28.42 -16.83
CA LEU A 639 2.89 27.97 -18.02
C LEU A 639 3.57 26.62 -17.79
N ASP A 640 4.18 26.38 -16.62
CA ASP A 640 4.75 25.05 -16.30
C ASP A 640 3.65 23.98 -16.20
N ALA A 641 2.49 24.31 -15.60
CA ALA A 641 1.35 23.39 -15.50
C ALA A 641 0.75 23.04 -16.88
N VAL A 642 0.46 24.04 -17.72
CA VAL A 642 -0.13 23.84 -19.06
C VAL A 642 0.85 23.14 -19.99
N SER A 643 2.13 23.50 -19.95
CA SER A 643 3.15 22.84 -20.78
C SER A 643 3.39 21.38 -20.34
N SER A 644 3.26 21.08 -19.05
CA SER A 644 3.27 19.71 -18.53
C SER A 644 2.08 18.88 -19.03
N LEU A 645 0.88 19.46 -19.13
CA LEU A 645 -0.31 18.80 -19.70
C LEU A 645 -0.16 18.50 -21.19
N LYS A 646 0.40 19.45 -21.96
CA LYS A 646 0.66 19.29 -23.41
C LYS A 646 1.78 18.30 -23.72
N GLY A 647 2.53 17.88 -22.70
CA GLY A 647 3.54 16.83 -22.77
C GLY A 647 4.98 17.36 -22.74
N THR A 648 5.93 16.43 -22.61
CA THR A 648 7.34 16.72 -22.32
C THR A 648 8.00 17.65 -23.34
N LYS A 649 7.62 17.58 -24.61
CA LYS A 649 8.14 18.46 -25.67
C LYS A 649 7.82 19.93 -25.38
N GLU A 650 6.56 20.23 -25.07
CA GLU A 650 6.12 21.60 -24.83
C GLU A 650 6.74 22.15 -23.54
N ARG A 651 6.81 21.31 -22.50
CA ARG A 651 7.47 21.68 -21.24
C ARG A 651 8.93 22.10 -21.42
N VAL A 652 9.70 21.35 -22.23
CA VAL A 652 11.11 21.69 -22.50
C VAL A 652 11.23 22.98 -23.32
N LEU A 653 10.32 23.25 -24.25
CA LEU A 653 10.32 24.50 -25.03
C LEU A 653 9.98 25.72 -24.15
N GLN A 654 9.06 25.55 -23.20
CA GLN A 654 8.58 26.65 -22.34
C GLN A 654 9.42 26.86 -21.09
N VAL A 655 10.37 25.95 -20.76
CA VAL A 655 11.15 26.00 -19.52
C VAL A 655 11.93 27.31 -19.33
N LEU A 656 12.41 27.91 -20.42
CA LEU A 656 13.11 29.20 -20.40
C LEU A 656 12.14 30.36 -20.20
N ASN A 657 10.95 30.29 -20.80
CA ASN A 657 9.90 31.29 -20.61
C ASN A 657 9.40 31.29 -19.16
N VAL A 658 9.25 30.10 -18.56
CA VAL A 658 8.93 29.95 -17.13
C VAL A 658 9.97 30.68 -16.27
N ARG A 659 11.27 30.44 -16.53
CA ARG A 659 12.36 31.15 -15.84
C ARG A 659 12.29 32.67 -16.05
N ASN A 660 12.10 33.14 -17.28
CA ASN A 660 12.01 34.57 -17.58
C ASN A 660 10.86 35.23 -16.82
N HIS A 661 9.71 34.56 -16.71
CA HIS A 661 8.59 35.04 -15.91
C HIS A 661 8.91 35.05 -14.40
N MET A 662 9.63 34.04 -13.87
CA MET A 662 10.08 34.06 -12.47
C MET A 662 11.08 35.19 -12.18
N GLU A 663 12.05 35.42 -13.07
CA GLU A 663 13.01 36.53 -12.94
C GLU A 663 12.31 37.90 -13.02
N ALA A 664 11.34 38.05 -13.93
CA ALA A 664 10.51 39.25 -14.02
C ALA A 664 9.61 39.44 -12.77
N ALA A 665 9.07 38.36 -12.21
CA ALA A 665 8.30 38.40 -10.96
C ALA A 665 9.15 38.95 -9.81
N ILE A 666 10.39 38.47 -9.66
CA ILE A 666 11.35 38.97 -8.67
C ILE A 666 11.71 40.43 -8.94
N LYS A 667 11.93 40.80 -10.20
CA LYS A 667 12.31 42.17 -10.58
C LYS A 667 11.22 43.19 -10.23
N TYR A 668 9.96 42.84 -10.46
CA TYR A 668 8.83 43.76 -10.30
C TYR A 668 8.09 43.60 -8.95
N ALA A 669 8.29 42.50 -8.24
CA ALA A 669 7.78 42.26 -6.89
C ALA A 669 8.87 41.62 -5.99
N PRO A 670 9.94 42.36 -5.64
CA PRO A 670 11.07 41.84 -4.87
C PRO A 670 10.75 41.52 -3.41
N THR A 671 9.55 41.87 -2.92
CA THR A 671 9.08 41.54 -1.57
C THR A 671 8.33 40.21 -1.51
N ASP A 672 8.19 39.49 -2.63
CA ASP A 672 7.44 38.23 -2.70
C ASP A 672 8.36 37.02 -2.52
N ALA A 673 8.35 36.42 -1.33
CA ALA A 673 9.20 35.28 -0.99
C ALA A 673 8.92 34.04 -1.88
N THR A 674 7.68 33.85 -2.34
CA THR A 674 7.31 32.75 -3.24
C THR A 674 8.04 32.80 -4.58
N SER A 675 8.25 33.99 -5.14
CA SER A 675 8.95 34.14 -6.42
C SER A 675 10.42 33.71 -6.34
N TYR A 676 11.09 33.97 -5.21
CA TYR A 676 12.45 33.47 -4.95
C TYR A 676 12.47 31.96 -4.79
N TYR A 677 11.54 31.39 -4.01
CA TYR A 677 11.44 29.93 -3.86
C TYR A 677 11.23 29.22 -5.21
N LEU A 678 10.31 29.72 -6.04
CA LEU A 678 10.02 29.13 -7.35
C LEU A 678 11.24 29.15 -8.29
N LEU A 679 12.01 30.24 -8.29
CA LEU A 679 13.25 30.31 -9.08
C LEU A 679 14.34 29.38 -8.52
N GLY A 680 14.44 29.25 -7.19
CA GLY A 680 15.33 28.30 -6.54
C GLY A 680 14.98 26.85 -6.88
N GLU A 681 13.69 26.50 -6.83
CA GLU A 681 13.18 25.18 -7.21
C GLU A 681 13.46 24.89 -8.69
N TRP A 682 13.25 25.87 -9.57
CA TRP A 682 13.59 25.75 -10.99
C TRP A 682 15.07 25.39 -11.20
N HIS A 683 15.98 26.11 -10.53
CA HIS A 683 17.41 25.84 -10.62
C HIS A 683 17.79 24.47 -10.04
N TYR A 684 17.24 24.12 -8.87
CA TYR A 684 17.45 22.81 -8.23
C TYR A 684 16.97 21.67 -9.13
N SER A 685 15.73 21.72 -9.61
CA SER A 685 15.14 20.70 -10.47
C SER A 685 15.87 20.57 -11.78
N CYS A 686 16.27 21.68 -12.42
CA CYS A 686 17.08 21.63 -13.63
C CYS A 686 18.47 21.06 -13.36
N TYR A 687 19.12 21.41 -12.24
CA TYR A 687 20.44 20.88 -11.84
C TYR A 687 20.42 19.36 -11.63
N GLN A 688 19.36 18.83 -11.01
CA GLN A 688 19.16 17.40 -10.76
C GLN A 688 18.93 16.59 -12.05
N VAL A 689 18.57 17.22 -13.17
CA VAL A 689 18.50 16.53 -14.47
C VAL A 689 19.89 16.07 -14.86
N SER A 690 20.05 14.75 -14.97
CA SER A 690 21.33 14.12 -15.22
C SER A 690 21.93 14.54 -16.57
N TRP A 691 23.26 14.50 -16.69
CA TRP A 691 23.98 14.98 -17.88
C TRP A 691 23.50 14.33 -19.20
N TRP A 692 23.06 13.07 -19.15
CA TRP A 692 22.60 12.33 -20.34
C TRP A 692 21.14 12.67 -20.69
N GLU A 693 20.28 12.93 -19.71
CA GLU A 693 18.93 13.48 -19.94
C GLU A 693 19.02 14.87 -20.54
N ARG A 694 19.93 15.72 -20.05
CA ARG A 694 20.24 17.02 -20.64
C ARG A 694 20.70 16.89 -22.09
N LYS A 695 21.58 15.91 -22.38
CA LYS A 695 22.06 15.63 -23.74
C LYS A 695 20.94 15.16 -24.66
N LEU A 696 20.02 14.32 -24.19
CA LEU A 696 18.88 13.87 -25.01
C LEU A 696 17.84 14.96 -25.24
N ALA A 697 17.48 15.73 -24.22
CA ALA A 697 16.61 16.88 -24.41
C ALA A 697 17.25 17.92 -25.35
N SER A 698 18.58 18.09 -25.31
CA SER A 698 19.30 18.95 -26.27
C SER A 698 19.21 18.48 -27.72
N ILE A 699 19.16 17.16 -27.95
CA ILE A 699 19.03 16.55 -29.28
C ILE A 699 17.57 16.59 -29.77
N ALA A 700 16.60 16.41 -28.88
CA ALA A 700 15.19 16.28 -29.23
C ALA A 700 14.42 17.61 -29.28
N PHE A 701 14.78 18.57 -28.42
CA PHE A 701 13.97 19.77 -28.13
C PHE A 701 14.79 21.06 -27.99
N GLY A 702 16.13 21.00 -28.06
CA GLY A 702 17.04 22.14 -27.91
C GLY A 702 17.75 22.18 -26.54
N LYS A 703 18.87 22.91 -26.45
CA LYS A 703 19.75 22.93 -25.25
C LYS A 703 18.94 23.36 -24.02
N LEU A 704 18.88 22.49 -23.01
CA LEU A 704 18.34 22.87 -21.70
C LEU A 704 19.16 24.03 -21.13
N PRO A 705 18.49 25.03 -20.53
CA PRO A 705 19.19 26.17 -19.96
C PRO A 705 20.11 25.75 -18.81
N ASP A 706 21.22 26.47 -18.71
CA ASP A 706 22.21 26.24 -17.65
C ASP A 706 21.58 26.64 -16.30
N ALA A 707 21.66 25.72 -15.35
CA ALA A 707 21.12 25.86 -14.00
C ALA A 707 22.25 25.67 -13.00
N ASP A 708 22.26 26.47 -11.95
CA ASP A 708 23.34 26.54 -10.98
C ASP A 708 22.77 26.30 -9.57
N MET A 709 23.39 25.36 -8.87
CA MET A 709 23.01 24.95 -7.52
C MET A 709 23.34 26.05 -6.49
N GLU A 710 24.36 26.86 -6.73
CA GLU A 710 24.68 28.02 -5.88
C GLU A 710 23.63 29.11 -6.00
N VAL A 711 23.08 29.30 -7.21
CA VAL A 711 21.96 30.22 -7.43
C VAL A 711 20.71 29.70 -6.73
N ALA A 712 20.43 28.38 -6.79
CA ALA A 712 19.33 27.78 -6.04
C ALA A 712 19.45 28.04 -4.53
N LEU A 713 20.64 27.83 -3.95
CA LEU A 713 20.91 28.09 -2.55
C LEU A 713 20.63 29.57 -2.18
N GLN A 714 21.18 30.50 -2.96
CA GLN A 714 20.97 31.94 -2.74
C GLN A 714 19.50 32.33 -2.83
N MET A 715 18.74 31.73 -3.74
CA MET A 715 17.30 32.02 -3.88
C MET A 715 16.50 31.50 -2.68
N PHE A 716 16.77 30.29 -2.19
CA PHE A 716 16.10 29.76 -1.00
C PHE A 716 16.45 30.55 0.27
N GLU A 717 17.70 30.99 0.42
CA GLU A 717 18.11 31.87 1.52
C GLU A 717 17.44 33.24 1.44
N LYS A 718 17.35 33.84 0.25
CA LYS A 718 16.63 35.10 0.05
C LYS A 718 15.14 34.98 0.34
N ALA A 719 14.50 33.87 -0.07
CA ALA A 719 13.10 33.62 0.25
C ALA A 719 12.87 33.61 1.78
N GLU A 720 13.75 32.96 2.53
CA GLU A 720 13.71 32.92 4.01
C GLU A 720 14.02 34.28 4.67
N GLN A 721 14.87 35.11 4.04
CA GLN A 721 15.16 36.47 4.50
C GLN A 721 14.00 37.43 4.28
N VAL A 722 13.31 37.32 3.14
CA VAL A 722 12.18 38.19 2.77
C VAL A 722 10.97 37.91 3.66
N GLU A 723 10.64 36.64 3.86
CA GLU A 723 9.55 36.23 4.75
C GLU A 723 9.98 34.98 5.52
N LYS A 724 10.36 35.15 6.79
CA LYS A 724 10.79 34.04 7.62
C LYS A 724 9.65 33.05 7.82
N ASP A 725 9.92 31.75 7.67
CA ASP A 725 8.95 30.67 7.88
C ASP A 725 7.70 30.69 6.96
N PHE A 726 7.76 31.38 5.81
CA PHE A 726 6.60 31.54 4.94
C PHE A 726 6.12 30.23 4.27
N TYR A 727 7.05 29.32 3.95
CA TYR A 727 6.77 28.07 3.25
C TYR A 727 7.66 26.94 3.77
N SER A 728 7.06 25.90 4.36
CA SER A 728 7.77 24.76 4.96
C SER A 728 8.70 24.05 3.97
N LYS A 729 8.26 23.91 2.73
CA LYS A 729 9.03 23.32 1.63
C LYS A 729 10.27 24.14 1.26
N ASN A 730 10.29 25.46 1.51
CA ASN A 730 11.50 26.28 1.28
C ASN A 730 12.66 25.82 2.18
N LYS A 731 12.41 25.60 3.47
CA LYS A 731 13.43 25.11 4.42
C LYS A 731 13.93 23.71 4.08
N LEU A 732 13.03 22.82 3.64
CA LEU A 732 13.39 21.50 3.13
C LEU A 732 14.33 21.60 1.92
N MET A 733 13.97 22.43 0.93
CA MET A 733 14.78 22.61 -0.28
C MET A 733 16.12 23.29 0.02
N LEU A 734 16.16 24.22 0.98
CA LEU A 734 17.38 24.83 1.49
C LEU A 734 18.32 23.76 2.09
N ALA A 735 17.81 22.89 2.96
CA ALA A 735 18.58 21.80 3.54
C ALA A 735 19.08 20.81 2.47
N LYS A 736 18.21 20.39 1.55
CA LYS A 736 18.58 19.50 0.42
C LYS A 736 19.69 20.10 -0.43
N THR A 737 19.62 21.41 -0.70
CA THR A 737 20.62 22.12 -1.50
C THR A 737 21.98 22.16 -0.79
N LEU A 738 21.98 22.38 0.53
CA LEU A 738 23.21 22.33 1.34
C LEU A 738 23.85 20.94 1.36
N PHE A 739 23.05 19.88 1.46
CA PHE A 739 23.53 18.50 1.39
C PHE A 739 24.19 18.17 0.04
N GLU A 740 23.53 18.55 -1.06
CA GLU A 740 24.05 18.35 -2.42
C GLU A 740 25.35 19.12 -2.68
N LEU A 741 25.45 20.35 -2.16
CA LEU A 741 26.68 21.15 -2.20
C LEU A 741 27.75 20.69 -1.20
N LYS A 742 27.42 19.73 -0.31
CA LYS A 742 28.29 19.26 0.79
C LYS A 742 28.81 20.38 1.68
N ARG A 743 27.99 21.41 1.93
CA ARG A 743 28.32 22.55 2.79
C ARG A 743 27.43 22.57 4.03
N GLU A 744 28.00 23.03 5.14
CA GLU A 744 27.26 23.32 6.38
C GLU A 744 26.30 22.19 6.80
N LYS A 745 26.81 20.95 6.82
CA LYS A 745 26.02 19.74 7.10
C LYS A 745 25.22 19.83 8.40
N GLU A 746 25.80 20.42 9.44
CA GLU A 746 25.15 20.63 10.74
C GLU A 746 23.97 21.60 10.64
N ARG A 747 24.09 22.68 9.85
CA ARG A 747 23.00 23.62 9.56
C ARG A 747 21.88 22.94 8.78
N ALA A 748 22.23 22.10 7.80
CA ALA A 748 21.26 21.34 7.02
C ALA A 748 20.48 20.35 7.89
N ILE A 749 21.14 19.64 8.81
CA ILE A 749 20.49 18.74 9.78
C ILE A 749 19.57 19.54 10.71
N ALA A 750 20.04 20.66 11.27
CA ALA A 750 19.21 21.50 12.15
C ALA A 750 17.97 22.05 11.44
N LEU A 751 18.07 22.42 10.16
CA LEU A 751 16.93 22.85 9.35
C LEU A 751 15.93 21.72 9.12
N LEU A 752 16.39 20.48 8.89
CA LEU A 752 15.52 19.32 8.76
C LEU A 752 14.82 18.97 10.08
N GLU A 753 15.56 18.99 11.20
CA GLU A 753 14.99 18.79 12.53
C GLU A 753 13.93 19.86 12.85
N GLU A 754 14.18 21.13 12.48
CA GLU A 754 13.21 22.21 12.61
C GLU A 754 11.96 21.92 11.74
N VAL A 755 12.14 21.50 10.49
CA VAL A 755 11.04 21.16 9.59
C VAL A 755 10.20 20.00 10.15
N VAL A 756 10.83 18.91 10.58
CA VAL A 756 10.14 17.76 11.16
C VAL A 756 9.42 18.15 12.46
N SER A 757 10.08 18.87 13.37
CA SER A 757 9.47 19.27 14.64
C SER A 757 8.29 20.23 14.47
N LYS A 758 8.36 21.13 13.47
CA LYS A 758 7.36 22.18 13.25
C LYS A 758 6.19 21.73 12.39
N TYR A 759 6.40 20.84 11.40
CA TYR A 759 5.39 20.53 10.38
C TYR A 759 4.87 19.08 10.44
N SER A 760 5.45 18.18 11.25
CA SER A 760 4.96 16.80 11.45
C SER A 760 3.48 16.68 11.85
N ASN A 761 2.91 17.73 12.44
CA ASN A 761 1.53 17.77 12.93
C ASN A 761 0.65 18.81 12.21
N SER A 762 1.11 19.40 11.10
CA SER A 762 0.37 20.46 10.39
C SER A 762 -0.76 19.88 9.53
N GLU A 763 -1.92 20.54 9.57
CA GLU A 763 -3.09 20.18 8.75
C GLU A 763 -3.07 20.83 7.37
N LYS A 764 -2.14 21.76 7.11
CA LYS A 764 -2.04 22.39 5.80
C LYS A 764 -1.52 21.38 4.77
N TRP A 765 -2.12 21.39 3.58
CA TRP A 765 -1.90 20.38 2.55
C TRP A 765 -0.45 20.37 2.01
N ASP A 766 0.19 21.54 1.99
CA ASP A 766 1.58 21.77 1.59
C ASP A 766 2.59 21.27 2.64
N ASP A 767 2.21 21.29 3.92
CA ASP A 767 3.05 20.80 5.03
C ASP A 767 3.03 19.27 5.14
N LYS A 768 1.94 18.61 4.72
CA LYS A 768 1.81 17.14 4.67
C LYS A 768 2.70 16.47 3.61
N GLU A 769 3.01 17.17 2.52
CA GLU A 769 4.02 16.69 1.55
C GLU A 769 5.43 16.63 2.17
N VAL A 770 5.69 17.50 3.15
CA VAL A 770 6.99 17.65 3.81
C VAL A 770 7.15 16.66 4.96
N SER A 771 6.06 16.28 5.65
CA SER A 771 6.08 15.32 6.77
C SER A 771 6.25 13.85 6.36
N ASN A 772 6.08 13.52 5.07
CA ASN A 772 6.23 12.15 4.54
C ASN A 772 7.65 11.85 3.99
N PHE A 773 8.58 12.80 4.14
CA PHE A 773 9.98 12.60 3.77
C PHE A 773 10.77 12.17 5.01
N ASP A 774 11.20 10.91 5.04
CA ASP A 774 12.19 10.37 6.00
C ASP A 774 13.57 11.01 5.82
#